data_AF-A0A150G9Y6-F1
#
_entry.id   AF-A0A150G9Y6-F1
#
_cell.length_a   1.000
_cell.length_b   1.000
_cell.length_c   1.000
_cell.angle_alpha   90.00
_cell.angle_beta   90.00
_cell.angle_gamma   90.00
#
_symmetry.space_group_name_H-M   'P 1'
#
loop_
_entity.id
_entity.type
_entity.pdbx_description
1 polymer ?
#
loop_
_entity_poly.entity_id
_entity_poly.type
_entity_poly.pdbx_seq_one_letter_code
_entity_poly.pdbx_strand_id
1 'polypeptide(L)'
;MNFLACNADGTSTSVSTIKEGDCVIVYEGVNSMKAIYVSNEGRFENRFGIFKHKSWIGKSFGSKVIADMGRGGWVYLLRPTPELWTQVLRHRTQILYIADISMVVMQLDLRPGGIVLESGTGSGSLTHSLIRAVAPTGHVHTFEFHAGRTEDAAAEFKQHGLSKLVTVTQRNIEELGFPETLHGAADAVFLDLPGPHKVVASAAACLRPNGRFCAFSPCIEQVQRTAEALSASGFTDLVTYECLLREYEPPTKGLARRAFRKVIRGRSMLGMQQTDTAGEAEAPALPPALATAAVGALGSPSNASLAVAAKPLLAEGGSARRLLQAGGNECCTRLAAIGFSSNLPVMVVNTRGGKVVSKESNVRAGVCTCSPAGGSWDGAPYVDITAEAQIKIRGSSSVQNSKKSYNLKFRERGQGGGTVKLMVPLLGMPADDEWALYGPETDLTLGMRNVLAYDIYRRMGRWASRTRYFELFLVDDGTGLAKSNYVGLYVATERITISPNRINVRRMDPDKDLSGGYIFGYENDNIELDDLTFRPSTSLLTYVMHAPTFDDVAVQPGSGGAGGHPTPREVAALSWLAAYVNQFEAALLAGFPAAASNRVKAGAARQQGLTAGYPNGPNGPTTAAAVGAPNGPPASNGGWREFVEVGSFVDYMLATELYKNPDGYRGSVYMSKNVGSPIAFGPPWDYNEAFGVCCGYPIEGFNQGGVSTGSSGGSAISPEGWRFNICDQPERCKADPVDGISQYYRAAWRDSSLRTATGQRWQSLRGGALANDALGGMVTAQAELIRDAAMRDYNRWSSVRTSPFFKTHMEQWQYEVQQLRSWLLDRAKWMDAALDDAAKGGPGQVGGWRSSAANSAAGGGGGGGAGGGGGQRPSGQSGDQSMGSRFMSLLFGSSNPNRK
;
A
#
# COMPACT_ATOMS: atom_id res chain seq x y z
N MET A 1 0.21 41.34 17.14
CA MET A 1 -0.09 40.47 15.97
C MET A 1 0.85 39.29 16.05
N ASN A 2 0.36 38.08 16.31
CA ASN A 2 1.26 36.97 16.63
C ASN A 2 1.68 36.15 15.41
N PHE A 3 0.96 36.26 14.29
CA PHE A 3 1.16 35.49 13.06
C PHE A 3 1.91 36.23 11.94
N LEU A 4 2.12 37.54 12.09
CA LEU A 4 2.81 38.40 11.11
C LEU A 4 4.12 38.90 11.72
N ALA A 5 5.17 39.01 10.91
CA ALA A 5 6.49 39.50 11.33
C ALA A 5 6.51 41.02 11.61
N CYS A 6 5.55 41.77 11.05
CA CYS A 6 5.39 43.22 11.23
C CYS A 6 3.95 43.53 11.65
N ASN A 7 3.77 44.59 12.44
CA ASN A 7 2.43 45.13 12.70
C ASN A 7 1.85 45.77 11.42
N ALA A 8 0.53 45.94 11.36
CA ALA A 8 -0.15 46.60 10.22
C ALA A 8 0.28 48.06 9.97
N ASP A 9 1.02 48.67 10.90
CA ASP A 9 1.61 50.01 10.77
C ASP A 9 3.07 50.01 10.26
N GLY A 10 3.62 48.85 9.89
CA GLY A 10 4.98 48.72 9.34
C GLY A 10 6.09 48.71 10.39
N THR A 11 5.77 48.74 11.69
CA THR A 11 6.77 48.65 12.75
C THR A 11 7.29 47.21 12.94
N SER A 12 8.62 47.07 13.05
CA SER A 12 9.28 45.79 13.34
C SER A 12 8.90 45.30 14.74
N THR A 13 8.46 44.05 14.85
CA THR A 13 8.17 43.42 16.13
C THR A 13 9.47 43.00 16.82
N SER A 14 10.15 43.95 17.46
CA SER A 14 11.25 43.64 18.38
C SER A 14 10.77 42.62 19.43
N VAL A 15 11.66 41.67 19.78
CA VAL A 15 11.43 40.44 20.58
C VAL A 15 10.25 40.54 21.54
N SER A 16 9.06 40.12 21.08
CA SER A 16 7.87 40.25 21.92
C SER A 16 7.90 39.24 23.06
N THR A 17 7.60 39.70 24.27
CA THR A 17 7.27 38.85 25.41
C THR A 17 5.85 38.30 25.27
N ILE A 18 5.62 37.12 25.85
CA ILE A 18 4.32 36.44 25.91
C ILE A 18 3.42 37.22 26.88
N LYS A 19 2.20 37.52 26.44
CA LYS A 19 1.18 38.22 27.23
C LYS A 19 -0.06 37.35 27.40
N GLU A 20 -0.90 37.72 28.36
CA GLU A 20 -2.22 37.13 28.49
C GLU A 20 -3.04 37.35 27.20
N GLY A 21 -3.75 36.31 26.77
CA GLY A 21 -4.50 36.26 25.52
C GLY A 21 -3.69 35.82 24.29
N ASP A 22 -2.35 35.77 24.37
CA ASP A 22 -1.52 35.37 23.24
C ASP A 22 -1.72 33.89 22.89
N CYS A 23 -1.79 33.58 21.59
CA CYS A 23 -1.60 32.23 21.07
C CYS A 23 -0.10 31.87 21.08
N VAL A 24 0.25 30.74 21.69
CA VAL A 24 1.61 30.21 21.80
C VAL A 24 1.63 28.78 21.27
N ILE A 25 2.67 28.42 20.51
CA ILE A 25 2.91 27.04 20.07
C ILE A 25 3.81 26.36 21.09
N VAL A 26 3.26 25.45 21.88
CA VAL A 26 4.05 24.62 22.79
C VAL A 26 4.72 23.52 21.99
N TYR A 27 6.05 23.58 21.89
CA TYR A 27 6.89 22.64 21.16
C TYR A 27 7.49 21.60 22.11
N GLU A 28 7.05 20.36 21.95
CA GLU A 28 7.51 19.18 22.66
C GLU A 28 8.56 18.38 21.86
N GLY A 29 8.56 18.55 20.55
CA GLY A 29 9.43 17.89 19.58
C GLY A 29 8.88 18.08 18.16
N VAL A 30 9.63 17.63 17.14
CA VAL A 30 9.30 17.86 15.71
C VAL A 30 7.88 17.41 15.36
N ASN A 31 7.44 16.27 15.92
CA ASN A 31 6.11 15.69 15.67
C ASN A 31 5.10 15.95 16.80
N SER A 32 5.39 16.88 17.70
CA SER A 32 4.57 17.11 18.89
C SER A 32 4.54 18.59 19.24
N MET A 33 3.46 19.25 18.81
CA MET A 33 3.19 20.66 19.05
C MET A 33 1.71 20.89 19.34
N LYS A 34 1.39 21.92 20.13
CA LYS A 34 0.01 22.34 20.40
C LYS A 34 -0.09 23.86 20.46
N ALA A 35 -1.13 24.45 19.87
CA ALA A 35 -1.49 25.84 20.10
C ALA A 35 -2.24 26.00 21.42
N ILE A 36 -1.83 26.96 22.23
CA ILE A 36 -2.42 27.28 23.53
C ILE A 36 -2.60 28.78 23.64
N TYR A 37 -3.80 29.21 24.06
CA TYR A 37 -4.04 30.60 24.44
C TYR A 37 -3.67 30.81 25.90
N VAL A 38 -2.78 31.76 26.15
CA VAL A 38 -2.24 32.04 27.48
C VAL A 38 -3.28 32.77 28.33
N SER A 39 -3.46 32.33 29.56
CA SER A 39 -4.33 32.97 30.55
C SER A 39 -3.69 32.85 31.92
N ASN A 40 -3.89 33.80 32.82
CA ASN A 40 -3.22 33.79 34.12
C ASN A 40 -3.56 32.55 34.97
N GLU A 41 -4.77 32.00 34.81
CA GLU A 41 -5.26 30.80 35.52
C GLU A 41 -5.09 29.51 34.71
N GLY A 42 -4.59 29.59 33.49
CA GLY A 42 -4.48 28.45 32.59
C GLY A 42 -3.33 27.51 32.96
N ARG A 43 -3.48 26.25 32.57
CA ARG A 43 -2.42 25.25 32.68
C ARG A 43 -2.42 24.33 31.46
N PHE A 44 -1.24 23.84 31.14
CA PHE A 44 -0.98 22.89 30.09
C PHE A 44 -0.37 21.62 30.68
N GLU A 45 -0.91 20.46 30.32
CA GLU A 45 -0.49 19.17 30.88
C GLU A 45 -0.07 18.23 29.74
N ASN A 46 1.09 17.59 29.91
CA ASN A 46 1.59 16.59 28.99
C ASN A 46 2.50 15.56 29.70
N ARG A 47 3.15 14.69 28.93
CA ARG A 47 4.09 13.66 29.45
C ARG A 47 5.31 14.23 30.20
N PHE A 48 5.66 15.49 29.97
CA PHE A 48 6.79 16.16 30.61
C PHE A 48 6.42 16.82 31.94
N GLY A 49 5.12 17.03 32.20
CA GLY A 49 4.58 17.50 33.46
C GLY A 49 3.44 18.51 33.28
N ILE A 50 3.17 19.25 34.35
CA ILE A 50 2.16 20.32 34.40
C ILE A 50 2.86 21.67 34.30
N PHE A 51 2.42 22.53 33.38
CA PHE A 51 2.97 23.85 33.11
C PHE A 51 1.88 24.91 33.32
N LYS A 52 2.04 25.80 34.30
CA LYS A 52 1.12 26.90 34.58
C LYS A 52 1.42 28.06 33.64
N HIS A 53 0.40 28.54 32.93
CA HIS A 53 0.52 29.64 31.96
C HIS A 53 1.02 30.95 32.61
N LYS A 54 0.70 31.17 33.89
CA LYS A 54 1.25 32.28 34.68
C LYS A 54 2.77 32.38 34.63
N SER A 55 3.47 31.24 34.57
CA SER A 55 4.92 31.21 34.48
C SER A 55 5.46 31.57 33.08
N TRP A 56 4.59 31.60 32.07
CA TRP A 56 4.93 31.92 30.68
C TRP A 56 4.82 33.41 30.39
N ILE A 57 3.87 34.10 31.04
CA ILE A 57 3.64 35.54 30.89
C ILE A 57 4.90 36.31 31.24
N GLY A 58 5.33 37.21 30.35
CA GLY A 58 6.56 38.00 30.47
C GLY A 58 7.82 37.33 29.91
N LYS A 59 7.80 36.02 29.60
CA LYS A 59 8.92 35.35 28.92
C LYS A 59 8.95 35.69 27.44
N SER A 60 10.12 35.67 26.82
CA SER A 60 10.25 35.79 25.36
C SER A 60 9.81 34.50 24.65
N PHE A 61 9.26 34.63 23.44
CA PHE A 61 9.09 33.48 22.54
C PHE A 61 10.45 32.81 22.25
N GLY A 62 10.44 31.49 22.10
CA GLY A 62 11.63 30.63 22.04
C GLY A 62 12.14 30.17 23.40
N SER A 63 11.56 30.66 24.51
CA SER A 63 11.97 30.25 25.85
C SER A 63 11.70 28.78 26.13
N LYS A 64 12.67 28.12 26.77
CA LYS A 64 12.49 26.83 27.43
C LYS A 64 11.78 27.04 28.77
N VAL A 65 10.70 26.32 29.00
CA VAL A 65 9.98 26.32 30.29
C VAL A 65 10.00 24.92 30.89
N ILE A 66 10.19 24.85 32.21
CA ILE A 66 10.26 23.61 32.98
C ILE A 66 8.90 23.37 33.62
N ALA A 67 8.47 22.12 33.73
CA ALA A 67 7.21 21.77 34.36
C ALA A 67 7.20 22.19 35.83
N ASP A 68 6.12 22.82 36.28
CA ASP A 68 5.86 23.17 37.67
C ASP A 68 5.70 21.92 38.56
N MET A 69 5.19 20.82 37.98
CA MET A 69 5.05 19.52 38.64
C MET A 69 5.37 18.38 37.67
N GLY A 70 6.27 17.47 38.06
CA GLY A 70 6.76 16.35 37.24
C GLY A 70 8.24 16.05 37.46
N ARG A 71 8.81 15.04 36.77
CA ARG A 71 10.25 14.65 36.89
C ARG A 71 11.22 15.61 36.16
N GLY A 72 10.98 16.92 36.22
CA GLY A 72 11.84 17.94 35.59
C GLY A 72 11.77 18.03 34.06
N GLY A 73 10.64 17.63 33.45
CA GLY A 73 10.44 17.77 32.00
C GLY A 73 10.29 19.23 31.57
N TRP A 74 10.46 19.49 30.27
CA TRP A 74 10.49 20.85 29.72
C TRP A 74 9.91 20.91 28.30
N VAL A 75 9.50 22.10 27.88
CA VAL A 75 9.00 22.41 26.52
C VAL A 75 9.54 23.77 26.04
N TYR A 76 9.47 24.04 24.74
CA TYR A 76 9.74 25.36 24.16
C TYR A 76 8.43 26.08 23.82
N LEU A 77 8.40 27.41 23.99
CA LEU A 77 7.23 28.24 23.67
C LEU A 77 7.49 29.06 22.40
N LEU A 78 7.02 28.58 21.24
CA LEU A 78 7.29 29.21 19.95
C LEU A 78 6.20 30.23 19.56
N ARG A 79 6.60 31.25 18.81
CA ARG A 79 5.67 32.22 18.21
C ARG A 79 4.86 31.50 17.12
N PRO A 80 3.54 31.69 17.04
CA PRO A 80 2.75 31.10 15.97
C PRO A 80 3.16 31.70 14.61
N THR A 81 3.29 30.84 13.61
CA THR A 81 3.39 31.21 12.20
C THR A 81 2.33 30.42 11.43
N PRO A 82 1.95 30.83 10.20
CA PRO A 82 1.07 30.02 9.37
C PRO A 82 1.54 28.55 9.21
N GLU A 83 2.85 28.29 9.12
CA GLU A 83 3.42 26.93 9.07
C GLU A 83 3.11 26.14 10.34
N LEU A 84 3.43 26.71 11.51
CA LEU A 84 3.23 26.03 12.79
C LEU A 84 1.73 25.88 13.09
N TRP A 85 0.92 26.87 12.70
CA TRP A 85 -0.52 26.81 12.83
C TRP A 85 -1.13 25.71 11.97
N THR A 86 -0.68 25.56 10.73
CA THR A 86 -1.09 24.45 9.84
C THR A 86 -0.91 23.09 10.51
N GLN A 87 0.11 22.92 11.34
CA GLN A 87 0.40 21.66 12.05
C GLN A 87 -0.43 21.45 13.32
N VAL A 88 -1.04 22.49 13.90
CA VAL A 88 -1.73 22.39 15.21
C VAL A 88 -3.18 22.89 15.19
N LEU A 89 -3.65 23.46 14.10
CA LEU A 89 -5.01 23.99 13.97
C LEU A 89 -6.04 22.88 14.15
N ARG A 90 -7.25 23.26 14.57
CA ARG A 90 -8.37 22.32 14.66
C ARG A 90 -8.93 22.07 13.25
N HIS A 91 -8.77 20.85 12.76
CA HIS A 91 -9.34 20.45 11.47
C HIS A 91 -10.88 20.47 11.51
N ARG A 92 -11.48 21.34 10.71
CA ARG A 92 -12.92 21.33 10.36
C ARG A 92 -13.17 20.66 9.01
N THR A 93 -12.12 20.60 8.18
CA THR A 93 -12.08 20.07 6.82
C THR A 93 -10.70 19.43 6.57
N GLN A 94 -10.53 18.78 5.42
CA GLN A 94 -9.19 18.60 4.86
C GLN A 94 -8.52 19.97 4.65
N ILE A 95 -7.19 20.03 4.78
CA ILE A 95 -6.40 21.26 4.57
C ILE A 95 -5.29 21.04 3.55
N LEU A 96 -4.78 22.15 3.01
CA LEU A 96 -3.49 22.21 2.33
C LEU A 96 -2.36 22.30 3.37
N TYR A 97 -1.25 21.62 3.09
CA TYR A 97 -0.03 21.63 3.90
C TYR A 97 1.06 22.48 3.24
N ILE A 98 2.16 22.70 3.96
CA ILE A 98 3.15 23.74 3.63
C ILE A 98 3.78 23.60 2.24
N ALA A 99 3.92 22.36 1.73
CA ALA A 99 4.47 22.10 0.40
C ALA A 99 3.60 22.73 -0.69
N ASP A 100 2.31 22.37 -0.73
CA ASP A 100 1.35 22.91 -1.69
C ASP A 100 1.14 24.40 -1.47
N ILE A 101 1.00 24.84 -0.22
CA ILE A 101 0.85 26.25 0.12
C ILE A 101 2.02 27.08 -0.44
N SER A 102 3.26 26.58 -0.32
CA SER A 102 4.44 27.27 -0.83
C SER A 102 4.39 27.43 -2.35
N MET A 103 3.95 26.38 -3.06
CA MET A 103 3.77 26.41 -4.50
C MET A 103 2.64 27.34 -4.91
N VAL A 104 1.49 27.32 -4.21
CA VAL A 104 0.36 28.23 -4.45
C VAL A 104 0.79 29.68 -4.31
N VAL A 105 1.42 30.04 -3.18
CA VAL A 105 1.87 31.41 -2.91
C VAL A 105 2.87 31.88 -3.98
N MET A 106 3.81 31.03 -4.37
CA MET A 106 4.81 31.35 -5.38
C MET A 106 4.22 31.47 -6.79
N GLN A 107 3.39 30.52 -7.23
CA GLN A 107 2.87 30.44 -8.60
C GLN A 107 1.70 31.41 -8.86
N LEU A 108 1.02 31.87 -7.80
CA LEU A 108 0.05 32.96 -7.87
C LEU A 108 0.69 34.35 -7.82
N ASP A 109 2.02 34.44 -7.72
CA ASP A 109 2.77 35.72 -7.65
C ASP A 109 2.28 36.64 -6.52
N LEU A 110 1.99 36.03 -5.36
CA LEU A 110 1.46 36.76 -4.21
C LEU A 110 2.53 37.62 -3.57
N ARG A 111 2.16 38.87 -3.28
CA ARG A 111 3.05 39.90 -2.74
C ARG A 111 2.30 40.86 -1.83
N PRO A 112 3.00 41.60 -0.94
CA PRO A 112 2.41 42.65 -0.13
C PRO A 112 1.56 43.62 -0.97
N GLY A 113 0.34 43.91 -0.52
CA GLY A 113 -0.61 44.76 -1.25
C GLY A 113 -1.55 44.02 -2.21
N GLY A 114 -1.33 42.73 -2.48
CA GLY A 114 -2.17 41.96 -3.40
C GLY A 114 -3.59 41.69 -2.86
N ILE A 115 -4.57 41.64 -3.77
CA ILE A 115 -5.95 41.24 -3.49
C ILE A 115 -6.14 39.80 -3.98
N VAL A 116 -6.48 38.90 -3.06
CA VAL A 116 -6.66 37.47 -3.35
C VAL A 116 -8.08 37.06 -3.09
N LEU A 117 -8.69 36.36 -4.05
CA LEU A 117 -9.95 35.66 -3.82
C LEU A 117 -9.66 34.19 -3.53
N GLU A 118 -10.20 33.69 -2.42
CA GLU A 118 -10.10 32.29 -2.01
C GLU A 118 -11.51 31.71 -1.92
N SER A 119 -11.71 30.47 -2.35
CA SER A 119 -12.92 29.76 -1.95
C SER A 119 -12.71 28.28 -1.76
N GLY A 120 -13.40 27.80 -0.72
CA GLY A 120 -12.93 26.77 0.17
C GLY A 120 -12.19 27.36 1.38
N THR A 121 -12.78 28.26 2.18
CA THR A 121 -12.12 28.75 3.43
C THR A 121 -11.74 27.58 4.34
N GLY A 122 -12.65 26.60 4.48
CA GLY A 122 -12.41 25.35 5.21
C GLY A 122 -11.93 25.58 6.64
N SER A 123 -10.75 25.05 6.95
CA SER A 123 -10.12 25.22 8.28
C SER A 123 -9.17 26.44 8.35
N GLY A 124 -9.05 27.24 7.30
CA GLY A 124 -8.24 28.46 7.28
C GLY A 124 -6.73 28.26 7.18
N SER A 125 -6.25 27.04 6.87
CA SER A 125 -4.81 26.73 6.74
C SER A 125 -4.13 27.60 5.67
N LEU A 126 -4.65 27.56 4.44
CA LEU A 126 -4.16 28.37 3.33
C LEU A 126 -4.39 29.86 3.60
N THR A 127 -5.59 30.24 4.06
CA THR A 127 -5.95 31.64 4.36
C THR A 127 -4.92 32.36 5.24
N HIS A 128 -4.41 31.72 6.30
CA HIS A 128 -3.35 32.32 7.15
C HIS A 128 -2.07 32.62 6.36
N SER A 129 -1.70 31.74 5.42
CA SER A 129 -0.53 31.92 4.57
C SER A 129 -0.76 32.98 3.47
N LEU A 130 -1.97 33.05 2.91
CA LEU A 130 -2.38 34.11 1.99
C LEU A 130 -2.33 35.48 2.65
N ILE A 131 -2.94 35.61 3.85
CA ILE A 131 -2.93 36.85 4.63
C ILE A 131 -1.49 37.31 4.88
N ARG A 132 -0.61 36.41 5.28
CA ARG A 132 0.82 36.75 5.47
C ARG A 132 1.46 37.24 4.17
N ALA A 133 1.19 36.58 3.04
CA ALA A 133 1.80 36.92 1.76
C ALA A 133 1.39 38.32 1.27
N VAL A 134 0.16 38.76 1.57
CA VAL A 134 -0.37 40.04 1.09
C VAL A 134 -0.32 41.18 2.13
N ALA A 135 -0.05 40.85 3.39
CA ALA A 135 0.15 41.84 4.44
C ALA A 135 1.30 42.82 4.12
N PRO A 136 1.29 44.06 4.63
CA PRO A 136 0.27 44.63 5.54
C PRO A 136 -0.86 45.37 4.83
N THR A 137 -0.78 45.57 3.51
CA THR A 137 -1.71 46.46 2.76
C THR A 137 -2.64 45.72 1.80
N GLY A 138 -2.42 44.43 1.55
CA GLY A 138 -3.29 43.61 0.72
C GLY A 138 -4.46 43.02 1.50
N HIS A 139 -5.31 42.27 0.80
CA HIS A 139 -6.55 41.76 1.37
C HIS A 139 -6.93 40.39 0.80
N VAL A 140 -7.40 39.48 1.65
CA VAL A 140 -7.93 38.18 1.26
C VAL A 140 -9.46 38.20 1.37
N HIS A 141 -10.16 38.03 0.26
CA HIS A 141 -11.60 37.78 0.27
C HIS A 141 -11.83 36.28 0.16
N THR A 142 -12.24 35.64 1.26
CA THR A 142 -12.50 34.21 1.29
C THR A 142 -13.99 33.89 1.39
N PHE A 143 -14.42 32.88 0.65
CA PHE A 143 -15.83 32.49 0.54
C PHE A 143 -16.03 31.04 0.99
N GLU A 144 -16.97 30.85 1.93
CA GLU A 144 -17.39 29.55 2.47
C GLU A 144 -18.91 29.49 2.47
N PHE A 145 -19.50 28.42 1.93
CA PHE A 145 -20.96 28.33 1.83
C PHE A 145 -21.62 27.92 3.16
N HIS A 146 -20.88 27.22 4.03
CA HIS A 146 -21.40 26.68 5.28
C HIS A 146 -21.30 27.69 6.44
N ALA A 147 -22.46 28.18 6.90
CA ALA A 147 -22.60 29.19 7.96
C ALA A 147 -21.69 28.97 9.18
N GLY A 148 -21.75 27.78 9.80
CA GLY A 148 -20.94 27.50 10.98
C GLY A 148 -19.43 27.54 10.74
N ARG A 149 -18.95 27.19 9.53
CA ARG A 149 -17.52 27.27 9.20
C ARG A 149 -17.10 28.70 8.93
N THR A 150 -17.96 29.50 8.33
CA THR A 150 -17.78 30.94 8.14
C THR A 150 -17.65 31.63 9.50
N GLU A 151 -18.55 31.34 10.44
CA GLU A 151 -18.52 31.90 11.80
C GLU A 151 -17.25 31.50 12.56
N ASP A 152 -16.91 30.21 12.55
CA ASP A 152 -15.70 29.69 13.20
C ASP A 152 -14.43 30.33 12.63
N ALA A 153 -14.30 30.40 11.29
CA ALA A 153 -13.14 30.99 10.65
C ALA A 153 -13.04 32.50 10.94
N ALA A 154 -14.16 33.23 10.90
CA ALA A 154 -14.19 34.65 11.22
C ALA A 154 -13.79 34.92 12.69
N ALA A 155 -14.28 34.08 13.61
CA ALA A 155 -13.90 34.14 15.02
C ALA A 155 -12.40 33.86 15.21
N GLU A 156 -11.87 32.85 14.53
CA GLU A 156 -10.45 32.47 14.56
C GLU A 156 -9.55 33.59 14.02
N PHE A 157 -9.86 34.16 12.85
CA PHE A 157 -9.11 35.30 12.29
C PHE A 157 -9.18 36.53 13.18
N LYS A 158 -10.33 36.78 13.83
CA LYS A 158 -10.47 37.84 14.82
C LYS A 158 -9.61 37.60 16.05
N GLN A 159 -9.62 36.38 16.57
CA GLN A 159 -8.80 35.97 17.71
C GLN A 159 -7.30 36.07 17.39
N HIS A 160 -6.91 35.86 16.14
CA HIS A 160 -5.52 36.03 15.68
C HIS A 160 -5.16 37.47 15.30
N GLY A 161 -6.11 38.40 15.37
CA GLY A 161 -5.91 39.81 15.04
C GLY A 161 -5.74 40.08 13.54
N LEU A 162 -6.28 39.19 12.69
CA LEU A 162 -6.14 39.23 11.24
C LEU A 162 -7.36 39.85 10.52
N SER A 163 -8.43 40.20 11.24
CA SER A 163 -9.70 40.70 10.65
C SER A 163 -9.57 41.91 9.72
N LYS A 164 -8.48 42.68 9.78
CA LYS A 164 -8.25 43.82 8.87
C LYS A 164 -7.77 43.40 7.48
N LEU A 165 -7.25 42.18 7.34
CA LEU A 165 -6.61 41.67 6.12
C LEU A 165 -7.41 40.54 5.46
N VAL A 166 -8.54 40.14 6.07
CA VAL A 166 -9.40 39.08 5.54
C VAL A 166 -10.86 39.43 5.73
N THR A 167 -11.65 39.21 4.69
CA THR A 167 -13.12 39.23 4.74
C THR A 167 -13.63 37.83 4.46
N VAL A 168 -14.31 37.22 5.45
CA VAL A 168 -14.97 35.92 5.29
C VAL A 168 -16.43 36.17 4.90
N THR A 169 -16.85 35.66 3.75
CA THR A 169 -18.22 35.84 3.25
C THR A 169 -18.92 34.49 3.16
N GLN A 170 -20.11 34.38 3.77
CA GLN A 170 -20.93 33.20 3.55
C GLN A 170 -21.58 33.26 2.16
N ARG A 171 -21.10 32.46 1.20
CA ARG A 171 -21.64 32.44 -0.17
C ARG A 171 -21.32 31.13 -0.87
N ASN A 172 -22.31 30.58 -1.56
CA ASN A 172 -22.09 29.48 -2.49
C ASN A 172 -21.62 30.02 -3.85
N ILE A 173 -20.31 30.09 -4.06
CA ILE A 173 -19.78 30.66 -5.31
C ILE A 173 -19.90 29.72 -6.51
N GLU A 174 -20.10 28.40 -6.30
CA GLU A 174 -20.36 27.47 -7.42
C GLU A 174 -21.68 27.76 -8.13
N GLU A 175 -22.66 28.32 -7.41
CA GLU A 175 -23.97 28.68 -7.95
C GLU A 175 -24.04 30.17 -8.30
N LEU A 176 -23.51 31.03 -7.42
CA LEU A 176 -23.73 32.47 -7.50
C LEU A 176 -22.52 33.25 -8.03
N GLY A 177 -21.39 32.59 -8.29
CA GLY A 177 -20.13 33.24 -8.59
C GLY A 177 -19.60 34.11 -7.44
N PHE A 178 -18.46 34.77 -7.67
CA PHE A 178 -17.97 35.86 -6.83
C PHE A 178 -18.88 37.11 -6.96
N PRO A 179 -18.96 37.97 -5.93
CA PRO A 179 -19.70 39.22 -6.01
C PRO A 179 -19.21 40.13 -7.15
N GLU A 180 -20.13 40.71 -7.90
CA GLU A 180 -19.82 41.63 -9.02
C GLU A 180 -19.00 42.86 -8.58
N THR A 181 -19.12 43.25 -7.31
CA THR A 181 -18.33 44.33 -6.70
C THR A 181 -16.81 44.05 -6.70
N LEU A 182 -16.39 42.81 -6.97
CA LEU A 182 -14.99 42.41 -7.06
C LEU A 182 -14.52 42.21 -8.51
N HIS A 183 -15.32 42.58 -9.52
CA HIS A 183 -14.91 42.52 -10.92
C HIS A 183 -13.69 43.41 -11.18
N GLY A 184 -12.66 42.84 -11.83
CA GLY A 184 -11.39 43.51 -12.13
C GLY A 184 -10.51 43.88 -10.92
N ALA A 185 -10.85 43.43 -9.71
CA ALA A 185 -10.16 43.84 -8.48
C ALA A 185 -9.05 42.88 -8.05
N ALA A 186 -9.10 41.60 -8.42
CA ALA A 186 -8.22 40.57 -7.86
C ALA A 186 -6.91 40.39 -8.63
N ASP A 187 -5.79 40.31 -7.90
CA ASP A 187 -4.48 39.90 -8.42
C ASP A 187 -4.44 38.39 -8.65
N ALA A 188 -5.08 37.61 -7.76
CA ALA A 188 -5.08 36.16 -7.81
C ALA A 188 -6.38 35.54 -7.33
N VAL A 189 -6.72 34.36 -7.87
CA VAL A 189 -7.83 33.52 -7.44
C VAL A 189 -7.30 32.13 -7.09
N PHE A 190 -7.69 31.62 -5.92
CA PHE A 190 -7.47 30.25 -5.50
C PHE A 190 -8.79 29.53 -5.21
N LEU A 191 -8.98 28.34 -5.77
CA LEU A 191 -10.17 27.51 -5.56
C LEU A 191 -9.82 26.13 -4.99
N ASP A 192 -10.37 25.78 -3.84
CA ASP A 192 -10.44 24.42 -3.29
C ASP A 192 -11.91 24.05 -3.10
N LEU A 193 -12.53 23.63 -4.21
CA LEU A 193 -13.96 23.36 -4.32
C LEU A 193 -14.21 22.02 -5.03
N PRO A 194 -15.36 21.36 -4.80
CA PRO A 194 -15.75 20.18 -5.58
C PRO A 194 -15.92 20.46 -7.08
N GLY A 195 -16.39 21.64 -7.46
CA GLY A 195 -16.66 22.04 -8.85
C GLY A 195 -15.96 23.35 -9.25
N PRO A 196 -14.61 23.42 -9.29
CA PRO A 196 -13.92 24.67 -9.57
C PRO A 196 -14.20 25.19 -10.99
N HIS A 197 -14.39 24.29 -11.96
CA HIS A 197 -14.80 24.60 -13.34
C HIS A 197 -16.07 25.47 -13.45
N LYS A 198 -17.01 25.38 -12.51
CA LYS A 198 -18.25 26.18 -12.51
C LYS A 198 -18.00 27.66 -12.22
N VAL A 199 -16.92 27.95 -11.49
CA VAL A 199 -16.58 29.29 -11.00
C VAL A 199 -15.68 30.03 -11.98
N VAL A 200 -15.03 29.34 -12.92
CA VAL A 200 -13.99 29.90 -13.79
C VAL A 200 -14.44 31.17 -14.51
N ALA A 201 -15.67 31.23 -15.03
CA ALA A 201 -16.18 32.43 -15.70
C ALA A 201 -16.28 33.64 -14.76
N SER A 202 -16.76 33.44 -13.54
CA SER A 202 -16.83 34.48 -12.52
C SER A 202 -15.43 34.87 -12.00
N ALA A 203 -14.54 33.90 -11.80
CA ALA A 203 -13.14 34.15 -11.47
C ALA A 203 -12.46 35.01 -12.54
N ALA A 204 -12.72 34.73 -13.82
CA ALA A 204 -12.19 35.49 -14.94
C ALA A 204 -12.67 36.95 -14.95
N ALA A 205 -13.90 37.23 -14.51
CA ALA A 205 -14.43 38.59 -14.40
C ALA A 205 -13.82 39.35 -13.21
N CYS A 206 -13.46 38.65 -12.13
CA CYS A 206 -12.82 39.23 -10.95
C CYS A 206 -11.32 39.51 -11.13
N LEU A 207 -10.62 38.71 -11.92
CA LEU A 207 -9.19 38.89 -12.16
C LEU A 207 -8.93 40.12 -13.02
N ARG A 208 -7.96 40.93 -12.60
CA ARG A 208 -7.41 42.00 -13.44
C ARG A 208 -6.61 41.39 -14.63
N PRO A 209 -6.21 42.19 -15.63
CA PRO A 209 -5.28 41.75 -16.67
C PRO A 209 -3.98 41.20 -16.07
N ASN A 210 -3.50 40.06 -16.56
CA ASN A 210 -2.35 39.30 -16.02
C ASN A 210 -2.55 38.77 -14.59
N GLY A 211 -3.80 38.66 -14.13
CA GLY A 211 -4.14 37.99 -12.88
C GLY A 211 -3.89 36.47 -12.96
N ARG A 212 -3.60 35.87 -11.81
CA ARG A 212 -3.23 34.45 -11.71
C ARG A 212 -4.37 33.61 -11.14
N PHE A 213 -4.59 32.44 -11.72
CA PHE A 213 -5.58 31.48 -11.25
C PHE A 213 -4.89 30.21 -10.76
N CYS A 214 -5.41 29.64 -9.68
CA CYS A 214 -5.05 28.32 -9.20
C CYS A 214 -6.29 27.58 -8.71
N ALA A 215 -6.45 26.31 -9.10
CA ALA A 215 -7.41 25.41 -8.50
C ALA A 215 -6.69 24.18 -7.94
N PHE A 216 -7.00 23.82 -6.70
CA PHE A 216 -6.65 22.54 -6.12
C PHE A 216 -7.76 21.53 -6.44
N SER A 217 -7.38 20.34 -6.87
CA SER A 217 -8.33 19.28 -7.21
C SER A 217 -7.76 17.91 -6.84
N PRO A 218 -8.46 17.13 -6.00
CA PRO A 218 -8.05 15.77 -5.65
C PRO A 218 -8.37 14.74 -6.73
N CYS A 219 -9.04 15.10 -7.83
CA CYS A 219 -9.35 14.17 -8.91
C CYS A 219 -8.94 14.77 -10.26
N ILE A 220 -8.32 13.96 -11.12
CA ILE A 220 -7.86 14.42 -12.43
C ILE A 220 -9.03 14.87 -13.33
N GLU A 221 -10.25 14.36 -13.13
CA GLU A 221 -11.46 14.78 -13.85
C GLU A 221 -11.92 16.19 -13.45
N GLN A 222 -11.63 16.61 -12.21
CA GLN A 222 -11.86 18.00 -11.80
C GLN A 222 -10.83 18.92 -12.45
N VAL A 223 -9.56 18.49 -12.55
CA VAL A 223 -8.50 19.21 -13.28
C VAL A 223 -8.88 19.36 -14.75
N GLN A 224 -9.28 18.28 -15.43
CA GLN A 224 -9.68 18.30 -16.85
C GLN A 224 -10.81 19.29 -17.12
N ARG A 225 -11.93 19.19 -16.37
CA ARG A 225 -13.06 20.12 -16.52
C ARG A 225 -12.66 21.57 -16.24
N THR A 226 -11.77 21.78 -15.28
CA THR A 226 -11.31 23.13 -14.93
C THR A 226 -10.39 23.68 -16.01
N ALA A 227 -9.48 22.86 -16.58
CA ALA A 227 -8.61 23.24 -17.70
C ALA A 227 -9.40 23.56 -18.97
N GLU A 228 -10.45 22.77 -19.27
CA GLU A 228 -11.38 23.05 -20.37
C GLU A 228 -12.12 24.37 -20.14
N ALA A 229 -12.65 24.59 -18.94
CA ALA A 229 -13.35 25.84 -18.60
C ALA A 229 -12.41 27.06 -18.63
N LEU A 230 -11.17 26.91 -18.19
CA LEU A 230 -10.12 27.94 -18.28
C LEU A 230 -9.79 28.26 -19.73
N SER A 231 -9.56 27.23 -20.56
CA SER A 231 -9.31 27.41 -22.00
C SER A 231 -10.47 28.12 -22.69
N ALA A 232 -11.70 27.69 -22.44
CA ALA A 232 -12.91 28.31 -22.99
C ALA A 232 -13.09 29.76 -22.51
N SER A 233 -12.62 30.07 -21.29
CA SER A 233 -12.61 31.41 -20.73
C SER A 233 -11.36 32.22 -21.12
N GLY A 234 -10.56 31.73 -22.07
CA GLY A 234 -9.43 32.46 -22.64
C GLY A 234 -8.22 32.59 -21.74
N PHE A 235 -8.06 31.75 -20.71
CA PHE A 235 -6.82 31.68 -19.95
C PHE A 235 -5.70 31.05 -20.78
N THR A 236 -4.47 31.47 -20.51
CA THR A 236 -3.23 30.95 -21.14
C THR A 236 -2.31 30.32 -20.09
N ASP A 237 -1.22 29.70 -20.53
CA ASP A 237 -0.20 29.10 -19.66
C ASP A 237 -0.76 28.07 -18.67
N LEU A 238 -1.67 27.22 -19.16
CA LEU A 238 -2.27 26.18 -18.33
C LEU A 238 -1.23 25.13 -17.97
N VAL A 239 -0.89 25.04 -16.69
CA VAL A 239 0.09 24.08 -16.18
C VAL A 239 -0.45 23.43 -14.91
N THR A 240 -0.36 22.10 -14.85
CA THR A 240 -0.72 21.34 -13.64
C THR A 240 0.55 20.88 -12.93
N TYR A 241 0.62 21.09 -11.62
CA TYR A 241 1.70 20.63 -10.76
C TYR A 241 1.19 19.73 -9.64
N GLU A 242 2.06 18.82 -9.20
CA GLU A 242 1.95 18.05 -7.97
C GLU A 242 3.25 18.23 -7.19
N CYS A 243 3.16 18.53 -5.88
CA CYS A 243 4.32 18.77 -5.02
C CYS A 243 4.43 17.69 -3.93
N LEU A 244 5.48 16.87 -3.98
CA LEU A 244 5.74 15.82 -3.00
C LEU A 244 6.89 16.23 -2.08
N LEU A 245 6.58 16.59 -0.84
CA LEU A 245 7.57 16.98 0.18
C LEU A 245 8.21 15.75 0.84
N ARG A 246 9.54 15.75 0.92
CA ARG A 246 10.33 14.77 1.67
C ARG A 246 11.23 15.47 2.67
N GLU A 247 11.05 15.18 3.95
CA GLU A 247 11.89 15.70 5.04
C GLU A 247 13.09 14.77 5.30
N TYR A 248 14.24 15.34 5.67
CA TYR A 248 15.48 14.61 5.99
C TYR A 248 15.95 14.99 7.40
N GLU A 249 16.39 14.02 8.21
CA GLU A 249 16.98 14.29 9.52
C GLU A 249 18.50 14.59 9.41
N PRO A 250 19.01 15.73 9.94
CA PRO A 250 20.42 16.08 9.80
C PRO A 250 21.33 15.25 10.75
N PRO A 251 22.45 14.68 10.25
CA PRO A 251 23.36 13.87 11.07
C PRO A 251 24.17 14.76 12.04
N THR A 252 24.16 14.41 13.33
CA THR A 252 24.90 15.16 14.38
C THR A 252 26.20 14.46 14.79
N LYS A 253 27.34 15.08 14.42
CA LYS A 253 28.73 14.98 14.95
C LYS A 253 29.75 14.01 14.30
N GLY A 254 30.79 14.61 13.68
CA GLY A 254 32.14 14.81 14.27
C GLY A 254 33.12 13.62 14.33
N LEU A 255 34.13 13.63 13.44
CA LEU A 255 35.31 12.74 13.44
C LEU A 255 36.15 12.85 14.73
N ALA A 256 36.41 11.73 15.44
CA ALA A 256 37.62 11.53 16.26
C ALA A 256 37.90 10.03 16.56
N ARG A 257 39.19 9.74 16.79
CA ARG A 257 39.92 8.47 16.67
C ARG A 257 39.80 7.46 17.84
N ARG A 258 40.11 6.19 17.51
CA ARG A 258 40.70 5.06 18.29
C ARG A 258 39.82 4.18 19.22
N ALA A 259 39.59 2.95 18.73
CA ALA A 259 39.95 1.62 19.27
C ALA A 259 39.65 1.18 20.73
N PHE A 260 38.83 0.10 20.79
CA PHE A 260 38.79 -1.10 21.65
C PHE A 260 38.31 -1.13 23.13
N ARG A 261 37.22 -1.92 23.31
CA ARG A 261 36.78 -2.83 24.41
C ARG A 261 36.62 -2.32 25.85
N LYS A 262 35.40 -2.39 26.41
CA LYS A 262 34.85 -3.49 27.27
C LYS A 262 33.44 -3.11 27.79
N VAL A 263 32.56 -4.11 27.94
CA VAL A 263 31.17 -4.05 28.45
C VAL A 263 31.12 -4.10 29.97
N ILE A 264 30.27 -3.31 30.66
CA ILE A 264 29.55 -3.69 31.90
C ILE A 264 28.16 -2.98 31.98
N ARG A 265 27.13 -3.72 32.42
CA ARG A 265 25.74 -3.29 32.71
C ARG A 265 25.64 -2.35 33.92
N GLY A 266 24.66 -1.44 33.91
CA GLY A 266 24.57 -0.35 34.88
C GLY A 266 24.10 -0.68 36.30
N ARG A 267 24.56 0.14 37.27
CA ARG A 267 23.81 0.88 38.31
C ARG A 267 24.78 1.46 39.36
N SER A 268 24.44 2.63 39.92
CA SER A 268 24.95 3.18 41.20
C SER A 268 26.45 3.51 41.29
N MET A 269 26.77 4.51 42.10
CA MET A 269 28.13 4.86 42.52
C MET A 269 28.72 3.80 43.48
N LEU A 270 30.03 3.53 43.30
CA LEU A 270 31.15 3.44 44.28
C LEU A 270 32.18 2.35 43.91
N GLY A 271 33.46 2.72 43.87
CA GLY A 271 34.58 1.89 44.33
C GLY A 271 35.39 1.02 43.33
N MET A 272 36.58 1.52 42.97
CA MET A 272 37.91 0.85 42.89
C MET A 272 38.23 -0.38 41.98
N GLN A 273 39.33 -0.18 41.21
CA GLN A 273 40.47 -1.06 40.82
C GLN A 273 40.33 -2.32 39.92
N GLN A 274 40.83 -2.15 38.67
CA GLN A 274 41.90 -2.88 37.93
C GLN A 274 42.03 -4.44 37.94
N THR A 275 42.05 -5.08 36.74
CA THR A 275 43.16 -5.87 36.12
C THR A 275 42.69 -6.77 34.94
N ASP A 276 43.62 -7.05 34.02
CA ASP A 276 43.51 -7.66 32.67
C ASP A 276 43.53 -9.20 32.60
N THR A 277 43.14 -9.79 31.45
CA THR A 277 43.90 -10.77 30.61
C THR A 277 43.02 -11.56 29.58
N ALA A 278 43.68 -12.15 28.58
CA ALA A 278 43.23 -12.51 27.23
C ALA A 278 42.91 -14.02 26.99
N GLY A 279 42.48 -14.38 25.77
CA GLY A 279 42.57 -15.76 25.24
C GLY A 279 41.60 -16.09 24.09
N GLU A 280 42.13 -16.24 22.86
CA GLU A 280 41.49 -16.82 21.66
C GLU A 280 41.76 -18.33 21.57
N ALA A 281 40.88 -19.09 20.90
CA ALA A 281 41.22 -20.36 20.26
C ALA A 281 40.22 -20.73 19.14
N GLU A 282 40.76 -21.25 18.04
CA GLU A 282 40.14 -21.52 16.73
C GLU A 282 40.06 -23.04 16.41
N ALA A 283 39.34 -23.34 15.31
CA ALA A 283 39.43 -24.51 14.39
C ALA A 283 38.58 -25.77 14.71
N PRO A 284 38.31 -26.72 13.74
CA PRO A 284 38.51 -26.75 12.27
C PRO A 284 37.31 -27.33 11.44
N ALA A 285 37.53 -27.54 10.13
CA ALA A 285 36.57 -27.86 9.05
C ALA A 285 36.64 -29.29 8.43
N LEU A 286 35.71 -29.56 7.48
CA LEU A 286 35.64 -30.54 6.34
C LEU A 286 35.01 -31.94 6.58
N PRO A 287 34.49 -32.71 5.56
CA PRO A 287 34.30 -32.49 4.09
C PRO A 287 32.92 -33.01 3.48
N PRO A 288 32.69 -32.93 2.13
CA PRO A 288 31.45 -33.30 1.41
C PRO A 288 31.53 -34.60 0.54
N ALA A 289 30.39 -35.13 0.07
CA ALA A 289 30.33 -36.23 -0.92
C ALA A 289 29.15 -36.12 -1.92
N LEU A 290 29.37 -36.73 -3.10
CA LEU A 290 28.74 -36.56 -4.43
C LEU A 290 27.48 -37.41 -4.73
N ALA A 291 26.85 -37.10 -5.89
CA ALA A 291 25.60 -37.55 -6.49
C ALA A 291 25.58 -38.92 -7.22
N THR A 292 24.38 -39.45 -7.56
CA THR A 292 24.03 -40.03 -8.91
C THR A 292 22.53 -40.34 -9.07
N ALA A 293 22.07 -40.40 -10.34
CA ALA A 293 20.68 -40.50 -10.81
C ALA A 293 20.27 -41.91 -11.31
N ALA A 294 18.97 -42.18 -11.48
CA ALA A 294 18.42 -43.19 -12.42
C ALA A 294 16.93 -42.94 -12.77
N VAL A 295 16.57 -43.27 -14.02
CA VAL A 295 15.27 -43.10 -14.72
C VAL A 295 14.53 -44.45 -14.78
N GLY A 296 13.19 -44.45 -14.74
CA GLY A 296 12.35 -45.62 -15.08
C GLY A 296 10.84 -45.30 -15.08
N ALA A 297 10.13 -45.74 -16.13
CA ALA A 297 8.74 -45.40 -16.45
C ALA A 297 7.71 -46.51 -16.08
N LEU A 298 6.43 -46.12 -16.16
CA LEU A 298 5.17 -46.89 -16.29
C LEU A 298 4.32 -47.20 -15.04
N GLY A 299 3.03 -46.83 -15.13
CA GLY A 299 1.90 -47.51 -14.46
C GLY A 299 0.97 -46.61 -13.64
N SER A 300 -0.24 -46.31 -14.14
CA SER A 300 -1.37 -45.92 -13.28
C SER A 300 -1.80 -47.11 -12.41
N PRO A 301 -2.14 -46.87 -11.12
CA PRO A 301 -3.50 -47.23 -10.68
C PRO A 301 -4.12 -46.30 -9.63
N SER A 302 -5.43 -46.50 -9.50
CA SER A 302 -6.45 -46.04 -8.54
C SER A 302 -6.08 -45.89 -7.07
N ASN A 303 -6.78 -44.96 -6.42
CA ASN A 303 -7.22 -44.94 -5.01
C ASN A 303 -6.47 -45.86 -4.04
N ALA A 304 -5.44 -45.34 -3.38
CA ALA A 304 -4.97 -45.83 -2.10
C ALA A 304 -4.40 -44.66 -1.28
N SER A 305 -5.01 -44.45 -0.12
CA SER A 305 -4.60 -43.52 0.93
C SER A 305 -3.17 -43.84 1.37
N LEU A 306 -2.19 -43.04 0.96
CA LEU A 306 -0.83 -43.11 1.50
C LEU A 306 -0.67 -42.04 2.58
N ALA A 307 -1.05 -42.42 3.79
CA ALA A 307 -0.53 -41.82 5.01
C ALA A 307 0.99 -42.07 5.05
N VAL A 308 1.78 -41.12 4.55
CA VAL A 308 3.20 -41.07 4.85
C VAL A 308 3.30 -40.59 6.30
N ALA A 309 3.44 -41.55 7.22
CA ALA A 309 3.89 -41.27 8.57
C ALA A 309 5.29 -40.64 8.49
N ALA A 310 5.33 -39.31 8.46
CA ALA A 310 6.57 -38.56 8.61
C ALA A 310 7.13 -38.87 10.00
N LYS A 311 8.15 -39.73 10.07
CA LYS A 311 9.04 -39.77 11.24
C LYS A 311 9.59 -38.35 11.41
N PRO A 312 9.40 -37.71 12.58
CA PRO A 312 9.97 -36.40 12.79
C PRO A 312 11.49 -36.55 12.85
N LEU A 313 12.18 -35.91 11.92
CA LEU A 313 13.60 -35.60 12.05
C LEU A 313 13.74 -34.62 13.22
N LEU A 314 13.90 -35.19 14.42
CA LEU A 314 14.25 -34.49 15.64
C LEU A 314 15.70 -34.00 15.48
N ALA A 315 15.86 -32.71 15.17
CA ALA A 315 17.14 -32.03 15.32
C ALA A 315 17.48 -31.96 16.82
N GLU A 316 18.63 -32.51 17.18
CA GLU A 316 19.17 -32.46 18.53
C GLU A 316 19.50 -31.01 18.91
N GLY A 317 18.77 -30.48 19.90
CA GLY A 317 18.98 -29.15 20.46
C GLY A 317 17.96 -28.86 21.57
N GLY A 318 18.42 -28.91 22.82
CA GLY A 318 17.61 -29.00 24.05
C GLY A 318 16.64 -27.85 24.41
N SER A 319 16.30 -26.95 23.49
CA SER A 319 15.37 -25.84 23.73
C SER A 319 13.96 -26.09 23.17
N ALA A 320 13.81 -26.94 22.14
CA ALA A 320 12.49 -27.25 21.54
C ALA A 320 11.60 -28.15 22.43
N ARG A 321 12.17 -28.77 23.47
CA ARG A 321 11.47 -29.76 24.32
C ARG A 321 10.52 -29.17 25.38
N ARG A 322 10.50 -27.85 25.61
CA ARG A 322 9.66 -27.23 26.65
C ARG A 322 8.32 -26.67 26.18
N LEU A 323 8.07 -26.52 24.88
CA LEU A 323 6.88 -25.81 24.38
C LEU A 323 5.71 -26.71 23.94
N LEU A 324 5.90 -28.02 23.92
CA LEU A 324 4.86 -28.98 23.52
C LEU A 324 4.26 -29.77 24.70
N GLN A 325 4.46 -29.33 25.95
CA GLN A 325 3.82 -29.93 27.11
C GLN A 325 2.46 -29.27 27.41
N ALA A 326 1.40 -29.97 27.02
CA ALA A 326 0.12 -30.09 27.73
C ALA A 326 -0.54 -28.81 28.28
N GLY A 327 -0.84 -27.83 27.43
CA GLY A 327 -1.75 -26.71 27.75
C GLY A 327 -3.17 -26.85 27.17
N GLY A 328 -3.48 -27.95 26.50
CA GLY A 328 -4.60 -28.10 25.55
C GLY A 328 -6.03 -28.07 26.10
N ASN A 329 -6.29 -27.54 27.30
CA ASN A 329 -7.66 -27.35 27.78
C ASN A 329 -7.90 -26.01 28.50
N GLU A 330 -6.86 -25.24 28.87
CA GLU A 330 -7.11 -23.99 29.63
C GLU A 330 -7.78 -22.92 28.76
N CYS A 331 -7.34 -22.75 27.51
CA CYS A 331 -7.92 -21.79 26.58
C CYS A 331 -9.39 -22.13 26.27
N CYS A 332 -9.68 -23.39 25.98
CA CYS A 332 -11.03 -23.89 25.76
C CYS A 332 -11.93 -23.76 26.99
N THR A 333 -11.42 -24.10 28.18
CA THR A 333 -12.16 -23.95 29.43
C THR A 333 -12.51 -22.48 29.70
N ARG A 334 -11.58 -21.55 29.43
CA ARG A 334 -11.83 -20.12 29.60
C ARG A 334 -12.87 -19.56 28.62
N LEU A 335 -12.88 -20.04 27.38
CA LEU A 335 -13.92 -19.70 26.40
C LEU A 335 -15.28 -20.28 26.79
N ALA A 336 -15.31 -21.53 27.26
CA ALA A 336 -16.53 -22.17 27.77
C ALA A 336 -17.09 -21.45 29.01
N ALA A 337 -16.22 -20.96 29.91
CA ALA A 337 -16.60 -20.22 31.11
C ALA A 337 -17.32 -18.89 30.79
N ILE A 338 -16.99 -18.24 29.66
CA ILE A 338 -17.74 -17.08 29.17
C ILE A 338 -18.92 -17.48 28.28
N GLY A 339 -19.23 -18.76 28.14
CA GLY A 339 -20.30 -19.28 27.31
C GLY A 339 -20.09 -18.99 25.82
N PHE A 340 -18.85 -19.09 25.32
CA PHE A 340 -18.52 -19.00 23.91
C PHE A 340 -18.11 -20.36 23.34
N SER A 341 -18.64 -20.69 22.16
CA SER A 341 -18.30 -21.89 21.40
C SER A 341 -18.34 -21.58 19.91
N SER A 342 -17.54 -22.29 19.12
CA SER A 342 -17.51 -22.16 17.67
C SER A 342 -17.24 -23.50 17.01
N ASN A 343 -17.69 -23.64 15.76
CA ASN A 343 -17.30 -24.71 14.85
C ASN A 343 -15.97 -24.42 14.14
N LEU A 344 -15.36 -23.25 14.38
CA LEU A 344 -14.02 -22.87 13.93
C LEU A 344 -13.05 -22.83 15.12
N PRO A 345 -11.74 -22.94 14.87
CA PRO A 345 -10.74 -22.62 15.89
C PRO A 345 -10.93 -21.19 16.41
N VAL A 346 -10.67 -21.01 17.70
CA VAL A 346 -10.71 -19.71 18.37
C VAL A 346 -9.31 -19.38 18.83
N MET A 347 -8.86 -18.15 18.55
CA MET A 347 -7.59 -17.62 19.03
C MET A 347 -7.86 -16.52 20.05
N VAL A 348 -7.22 -16.62 21.21
CA VAL A 348 -7.21 -15.55 22.21
C VAL A 348 -5.84 -14.92 22.24
N VAL A 349 -5.78 -13.62 21.96
CA VAL A 349 -4.57 -12.80 22.07
C VAL A 349 -4.75 -11.86 23.26
N ASN A 350 -3.93 -12.02 24.29
CA ASN A 350 -3.95 -11.18 25.48
C ASN A 350 -2.67 -10.34 25.56
N THR A 351 -2.81 -9.03 25.37
CA THR A 351 -1.69 -8.08 25.38
C THR A 351 -1.40 -7.50 26.77
N ARG A 352 -2.08 -8.00 27.81
CA ARG A 352 -1.90 -7.61 29.22
C ARG A 352 -2.08 -6.10 29.42
N GLY A 353 -3.06 -5.51 28.71
CA GLY A 353 -3.37 -4.07 28.73
C GLY A 353 -2.64 -3.23 27.68
N GLY A 354 -1.80 -3.83 26.83
CA GLY A 354 -1.13 -3.14 25.73
C GLY A 354 -2.06 -2.92 24.53
N LYS A 355 -2.35 -1.66 24.17
CA LYS A 355 -3.18 -1.35 23.00
C LYS A 355 -2.42 -1.57 21.69
N VAL A 356 -3.05 -2.26 20.73
CA VAL A 356 -2.49 -2.55 19.41
C VAL A 356 -3.00 -1.51 18.40
N VAL A 357 -2.30 -0.38 18.30
CA VAL A 357 -2.79 0.82 17.58
C VAL A 357 -1.97 1.21 16.34
N SER A 358 -0.86 0.53 16.07
CA SER A 358 0.13 0.95 15.07
C SER A 358 0.69 -0.26 14.31
N LYS A 359 1.13 -0.03 13.06
CA LYS A 359 1.83 -1.04 12.22
C LYS A 359 3.36 -1.02 12.41
N GLU A 360 3.86 0.01 13.09
CA GLU A 360 5.27 0.27 13.38
C GLU A 360 5.69 -0.36 14.71
N SER A 361 4.76 -0.45 15.69
CA SER A 361 5.08 -0.88 17.05
C SER A 361 4.56 -2.27 17.40
N ASN A 362 5.46 -3.14 17.87
CA ASN A 362 5.11 -4.47 18.39
C ASN A 362 4.63 -4.40 19.85
N VAL A 363 3.52 -5.06 20.15
CA VAL A 363 2.98 -5.23 21.50
C VAL A 363 3.17 -6.68 21.94
N ARG A 364 3.72 -6.91 23.13
CA ARG A 364 3.85 -8.28 23.67
C ARG A 364 2.48 -8.87 23.99
N ALA A 365 2.29 -10.13 23.66
CA ALA A 365 1.04 -10.84 23.89
C ALA A 365 1.27 -12.31 24.27
N GLY A 366 0.40 -12.83 25.13
CA GLY A 366 0.19 -14.27 25.26
C GLY A 366 -0.87 -14.71 24.25
N VAL A 367 -0.62 -15.80 23.54
CA VAL A 367 -1.53 -16.38 22.55
C VAL A 367 -1.91 -17.78 23.00
N CYS A 368 -3.20 -18.09 22.97
CA CYS A 368 -3.67 -19.47 23.03
C CYS A 368 -4.73 -19.75 21.97
N THR A 369 -4.83 -21.01 21.53
CA THR A 369 -5.89 -21.46 20.63
C THR A 369 -6.77 -22.50 21.29
N CYS A 370 -8.02 -22.57 20.83
CA CYS A 370 -8.95 -23.63 21.15
C CYS A 370 -9.59 -24.13 19.87
N SER A 371 -9.37 -25.38 19.53
CA SER A 371 -9.83 -25.97 18.28
C SER A 371 -11.03 -26.89 18.51
N PRO A 372 -12.02 -26.89 17.61
CA PRO A 372 -13.14 -27.82 17.71
C PRO A 372 -12.63 -29.25 17.48
N ALA A 373 -13.22 -30.21 18.20
CA ALA A 373 -12.97 -31.62 17.96
C ALA A 373 -13.50 -32.00 16.56
N GLY A 374 -12.63 -32.02 15.55
CA GLY A 374 -12.88 -32.65 14.25
C GLY A 374 -13.42 -31.77 13.11
N GLY A 375 -12.95 -30.53 12.92
CA GLY A 375 -13.44 -29.71 11.81
C GLY A 375 -12.43 -28.77 11.16
N SER A 376 -11.57 -29.30 10.28
CA SER A 376 -10.91 -28.49 9.24
C SER A 376 -11.57 -28.77 7.89
N TRP A 377 -11.77 -27.74 7.06
CA TRP A 377 -12.29 -27.92 5.71
C TRP A 377 -11.35 -28.72 4.79
N ASP A 378 -10.06 -28.82 5.15
CA ASP A 378 -9.08 -29.66 4.47
C ASP A 378 -8.74 -30.94 5.26
N GLY A 379 -9.47 -31.24 6.34
CA GLY A 379 -9.30 -32.43 7.17
C GLY A 379 -8.03 -32.44 8.04
N ALA A 380 -7.16 -31.43 7.97
CA ALA A 380 -5.97 -31.37 8.81
C ALA A 380 -6.35 -31.09 10.28
N PRO A 381 -5.88 -31.91 11.25
CA PRO A 381 -6.17 -31.67 12.65
C PRO A 381 -5.46 -30.40 13.14
N TYR A 382 -6.15 -29.63 13.96
CA TYR A 382 -5.58 -28.50 14.65
C TYR A 382 -4.85 -28.97 15.92
N VAL A 383 -3.63 -28.48 16.12
CA VAL A 383 -2.89 -28.65 17.37
C VAL A 383 -2.99 -27.34 18.13
N ASP A 384 -3.63 -27.37 19.30
CA ASP A 384 -3.78 -26.18 20.12
C ASP A 384 -2.46 -25.78 20.79
N ILE A 385 -2.21 -24.48 20.81
CA ILE A 385 -0.96 -23.90 21.30
C ILE A 385 -1.21 -22.92 22.45
N THR A 386 -0.19 -22.76 23.28
CA THR A 386 -0.02 -21.60 24.17
C THR A 386 1.41 -21.10 24.00
N ALA A 387 1.59 -19.84 23.60
CA ALA A 387 2.90 -19.26 23.32
C ALA A 387 2.96 -17.76 23.58
N GLU A 388 4.17 -17.24 23.84
CA GLU A 388 4.43 -15.80 23.83
C GLU A 388 4.64 -15.30 22.39
N ALA A 389 4.11 -14.13 22.10
CA ALA A 389 4.19 -13.49 20.81
C ALA A 389 4.32 -11.97 20.93
N GLN A 390 4.48 -11.34 19.78
CA GLN A 390 4.34 -9.92 19.55
C GLN A 390 3.29 -9.71 18.46
N ILE A 391 2.41 -8.73 18.66
CA ILE A 391 1.34 -8.39 17.73
C ILE A 391 1.43 -6.91 17.34
N LYS A 392 1.17 -6.60 16.07
CA LYS A 392 1.04 -5.24 15.55
C LYS A 392 0.00 -5.18 14.44
N ILE A 393 -0.51 -3.99 14.13
CA ILE A 393 -1.39 -3.81 12.95
C ILE A 393 -0.58 -4.13 11.68
N ARG A 394 -1.25 -4.62 10.63
CA ARG A 394 -0.66 -4.79 9.29
C ARG A 394 -1.53 -4.13 8.23
N GLY A 395 -0.94 -3.94 7.05
CA GLY A 395 -1.60 -3.38 5.87
C GLY A 395 -0.98 -2.05 5.44
N SER A 396 -1.41 -1.59 4.27
CA SER A 396 -1.17 -0.25 3.75
C SER A 396 -2.47 0.55 3.87
N SER A 397 -3.37 0.44 2.87
CA SER A 397 -4.71 1.04 2.90
C SER A 397 -5.59 0.50 4.03
N SER A 398 -5.55 -0.82 4.29
CA SER A 398 -6.39 -1.49 5.29
C SER A 398 -6.05 -1.14 6.75
N VAL A 399 -4.99 -0.36 7.00
CA VAL A 399 -4.70 0.20 8.34
C VAL A 399 -5.83 1.13 8.78
N GLN A 400 -6.54 1.76 7.85
CA GLN A 400 -7.64 2.67 8.15
C GLN A 400 -8.96 1.97 8.50
N ASN A 401 -9.13 0.70 8.13
CA ASN A 401 -10.35 -0.08 8.39
C ASN A 401 -10.71 -0.11 9.87
N SER A 402 -12.00 -0.16 10.21
CA SER A 402 -12.44 -0.28 11.60
C SER A 402 -12.00 -1.64 12.20
N LYS A 403 -12.17 -2.71 11.42
CA LYS A 403 -11.66 -4.04 11.70
C LYS A 403 -10.21 -4.16 11.24
N LYS A 404 -9.28 -4.17 12.20
CA LYS A 404 -7.84 -4.23 11.92
C LYS A 404 -7.39 -5.64 11.54
N SER A 405 -6.43 -5.71 10.62
CA SER A 405 -5.60 -6.90 10.38
C SER A 405 -4.33 -6.83 11.22
N TYR A 406 -3.76 -7.98 11.60
CA TYR A 406 -2.56 -8.04 12.44
C TYR A 406 -1.43 -8.89 11.86
N ASN A 407 -0.18 -8.55 12.18
CA ASN A 407 0.94 -9.47 12.09
C ASN A 407 1.24 -10.01 13.49
N LEU A 408 1.43 -11.33 13.59
CA LEU A 408 1.73 -12.05 14.82
C LEU A 408 3.11 -12.71 14.70
N LYS A 409 4.02 -12.37 15.61
CA LYS A 409 5.41 -12.84 15.64
C LYS A 409 5.68 -13.62 16.92
N PHE A 410 5.95 -14.92 16.84
CA PHE A 410 6.24 -15.76 18.00
C PHE A 410 7.69 -15.58 18.44
N ARG A 411 7.86 -15.22 19.72
CA ARG A 411 9.13 -14.71 20.24
C ARG A 411 9.32 -15.16 21.68
N GLU A 412 10.50 -15.67 22.01
CA GLU A 412 10.87 -16.02 23.38
C GLU A 412 12.06 -15.21 23.89
N ARG A 413 12.24 -15.15 25.21
CA ARG A 413 13.38 -14.47 25.82
C ARG A 413 14.61 -15.39 25.78
N GLY A 414 15.62 -15.00 25.01
CA GLY A 414 16.88 -15.71 24.92
C GLY A 414 17.79 -15.50 26.13
N GLN A 415 18.82 -16.36 26.25
CA GLN A 415 19.90 -16.15 27.21
C GLN A 415 20.57 -14.79 26.97
N GLY A 416 20.78 -14.01 28.03
CA GLY A 416 21.35 -12.64 27.92
C GLY A 416 20.33 -11.51 27.71
N GLY A 417 19.04 -11.82 27.52
CA GLY A 417 17.97 -10.82 27.41
C GLY A 417 17.59 -10.38 25.99
N GLY A 418 18.18 -11.01 24.96
CA GLY A 418 17.74 -10.89 23.57
C GLY A 418 16.41 -11.61 23.32
N THR A 419 15.82 -11.41 22.15
CA THR A 419 14.61 -12.10 21.71
C THR A 419 14.97 -13.16 20.66
N VAL A 420 14.48 -14.39 20.81
CA VAL A 420 14.73 -15.50 19.88
C VAL A 420 13.45 -15.79 19.10
N LYS A 421 13.59 -16.07 17.79
CA LYS A 421 12.48 -16.50 16.93
C LYS A 421 11.97 -17.85 17.41
N LEU A 422 10.67 -17.98 17.61
CA LEU A 422 10.05 -19.23 17.98
C LEU A 422 9.22 -19.76 16.81
N MET A 423 9.60 -20.92 16.27
CA MET A 423 8.87 -21.56 15.18
C MET A 423 7.64 -22.28 15.74
N VAL A 424 6.45 -21.77 15.46
CA VAL A 424 5.19 -22.29 16.04
C VAL A 424 4.27 -22.77 14.92
N PRO A 425 3.83 -24.05 14.92
CA PRO A 425 2.75 -24.48 14.04
C PRO A 425 1.46 -23.79 14.48
N LEU A 426 0.73 -23.23 13.51
CA LEU A 426 -0.47 -22.46 13.80
C LEU A 426 -1.65 -23.06 13.05
N LEU A 427 -2.66 -23.49 13.80
CA LEU A 427 -3.91 -24.00 13.22
C LEU A 427 -3.66 -25.10 12.17
N GLY A 428 -2.82 -26.09 12.50
CA GLY A 428 -2.53 -27.23 11.63
C GLY A 428 -1.64 -26.89 10.42
N MET A 429 -1.23 -25.63 10.25
CA MET A 429 -0.25 -25.22 9.26
C MET A 429 1.19 -25.40 9.82
N PRO A 430 2.18 -25.72 8.97
CA PRO A 430 3.56 -25.91 9.38
C PRO A 430 4.17 -24.72 10.11
N ALA A 431 5.09 -25.02 11.02
CA ALA A 431 5.68 -24.04 11.92
C ALA A 431 6.37 -22.87 11.20
N ASP A 432 6.12 -21.68 11.69
CA ASP A 432 6.78 -20.42 11.31
C ASP A 432 6.81 -19.48 12.53
N ASP A 433 7.74 -18.53 12.53
CA ASP A 433 7.84 -17.53 13.57
C ASP A 433 6.93 -16.32 13.32
N GLU A 434 6.34 -16.19 12.12
CA GLU A 434 5.51 -15.06 11.74
C GLU A 434 4.27 -15.44 10.93
N TRP A 435 3.12 -14.88 11.31
CA TRP A 435 1.82 -15.16 10.73
C TRP A 435 1.05 -13.86 10.44
N ALA A 436 0.32 -13.84 9.33
CA ALA A 436 -0.60 -12.78 8.99
C ALA A 436 -2.02 -13.14 9.46
N LEU A 437 -2.66 -12.26 10.22
CA LEU A 437 -4.06 -12.40 10.64
C LEU A 437 -4.88 -11.37 9.86
N TYR A 438 -5.54 -11.83 8.80
CA TYR A 438 -6.35 -10.98 7.93
C TYR A 438 -7.76 -10.80 8.51
N GLY A 439 -8.12 -9.55 8.81
CA GLY A 439 -9.44 -9.12 9.26
C GLY A 439 -10.21 -8.48 8.10
N PRO A 440 -11.01 -9.24 7.34
CA PRO A 440 -11.70 -8.73 6.15
C PRO A 440 -12.79 -7.74 6.55
N GLU A 441 -12.65 -6.48 6.14
CA GLU A 441 -13.71 -5.46 6.26
C GLU A 441 -14.38 -5.22 4.90
N THR A 442 -13.58 -4.96 3.87
CA THR A 442 -14.03 -4.64 2.50
C THR A 442 -14.46 -5.88 1.71
N ASP A 443 -13.87 -7.04 1.99
CA ASP A 443 -14.34 -8.30 1.41
C ASP A 443 -15.58 -8.79 2.18
N LEU A 444 -16.76 -8.51 1.61
CA LEU A 444 -18.04 -8.91 2.17
C LEU A 444 -18.27 -10.43 2.18
N THR A 445 -17.44 -11.22 1.47
CA THR A 445 -17.44 -12.69 1.62
C THR A 445 -16.58 -13.16 2.80
N LEU A 446 -16.06 -12.23 3.61
CA LEU A 446 -15.27 -12.47 4.81
C LEU A 446 -13.95 -13.22 4.56
N GLY A 447 -13.22 -12.81 3.52
CA GLY A 447 -11.90 -13.33 3.19
C GLY A 447 -11.91 -14.54 2.26
N MET A 448 -13.09 -15.01 1.84
CA MET A 448 -13.24 -16.16 0.93
C MET A 448 -12.50 -15.94 -0.39
N ARG A 449 -12.41 -14.71 -0.90
CA ARG A 449 -11.67 -14.41 -2.14
C ARG A 449 -10.18 -14.75 -2.03
N ASN A 450 -9.52 -14.33 -0.95
CA ASN A 450 -8.13 -14.69 -0.68
C ASN A 450 -7.95 -16.20 -0.50
N VAL A 451 -8.81 -16.83 0.31
CA VAL A 451 -8.74 -18.27 0.57
C VAL A 451 -8.90 -19.08 -0.72
N LEU A 452 -9.87 -18.70 -1.55
CA LEU A 452 -10.16 -19.33 -2.83
C LEU A 452 -9.02 -19.16 -3.85
N ALA A 453 -8.48 -17.95 -4.01
CA ALA A 453 -7.37 -17.70 -4.94
C ALA A 453 -6.13 -18.55 -4.60
N TYR A 454 -5.82 -18.69 -3.30
CA TYR A 454 -4.69 -19.50 -2.86
C TYR A 454 -5.00 -21.00 -2.96
N ASP A 455 -6.23 -21.43 -2.71
CA ASP A 455 -6.62 -22.84 -2.84
C ASP A 455 -6.61 -23.33 -4.29
N ILE A 456 -7.14 -22.52 -5.21
CA ILE A 456 -7.08 -22.83 -6.64
C ILE A 456 -5.63 -22.97 -7.10
N TYR A 457 -4.74 -22.05 -6.71
CA TYR A 457 -3.32 -22.12 -7.10
C TYR A 457 -2.63 -23.39 -6.55
N ARG A 458 -2.96 -23.80 -5.31
CA ARG A 458 -2.49 -25.08 -4.76
C ARG A 458 -3.01 -26.29 -5.53
N ARG A 459 -4.28 -26.28 -5.94
CA ARG A 459 -4.89 -27.34 -6.74
C ARG A 459 -4.33 -27.43 -8.15
N MET A 460 -3.73 -26.36 -8.66
CA MET A 460 -2.91 -26.38 -9.89
C MET A 460 -1.56 -27.08 -9.68
N GLY A 461 -1.20 -27.50 -8.46
CA GLY A 461 0.07 -28.18 -8.16
C GLY A 461 1.23 -27.23 -7.85
N ARG A 462 0.93 -25.95 -7.59
CA ARG A 462 1.92 -24.94 -7.20
C ARG A 462 1.81 -24.65 -5.71
N TRP A 463 2.87 -24.14 -5.08
CA TRP A 463 2.74 -23.65 -3.71
C TRP A 463 2.04 -22.28 -3.70
N ALA A 464 1.11 -22.09 -2.76
CA ALA A 464 0.58 -20.78 -2.33
C ALA A 464 0.25 -20.85 -0.84
N SER A 465 0.26 -19.69 -0.18
CA SER A 465 0.01 -19.56 1.25
C SER A 465 -1.24 -20.32 1.71
N ARG A 466 -1.07 -21.26 2.64
CA ARG A 466 -2.21 -21.90 3.30
C ARG A 466 -2.93 -20.89 4.18
N THR A 467 -4.22 -21.15 4.34
CA THR A 467 -5.13 -20.29 5.09
C THR A 467 -6.01 -21.10 6.03
N ARG A 468 -6.33 -20.51 7.17
CA ARG A 468 -7.28 -21.05 8.16
C ARG A 468 -8.22 -19.98 8.66
N TYR A 469 -9.52 -20.27 8.58
CA TYR A 469 -10.53 -19.46 9.26
C TYR A 469 -10.44 -19.69 10.76
N PHE A 470 -10.55 -18.62 11.53
CA PHE A 470 -10.61 -18.69 12.99
C PHE A 470 -11.35 -17.47 13.54
N GLU A 471 -11.87 -17.58 14.76
CA GLU A 471 -12.46 -16.47 15.49
C GLU A 471 -11.47 -15.88 16.50
N LEU A 472 -11.37 -14.56 16.56
CA LEU A 472 -10.38 -13.85 17.36
C LEU A 472 -11.02 -13.14 18.56
N PHE A 473 -10.42 -13.33 19.73
CA PHE A 473 -10.60 -12.50 20.91
C PHE A 473 -9.31 -11.69 21.14
N LEU A 474 -9.43 -10.37 21.18
CA LEU A 474 -8.33 -9.46 21.50
C LEU A 474 -8.56 -8.84 22.88
N VAL A 475 -7.83 -9.32 23.88
CA VAL A 475 -7.89 -8.84 25.27
C VAL A 475 -6.78 -7.80 25.45
N ASP A 476 -7.11 -6.53 25.22
CA ASP A 476 -6.16 -5.41 25.24
C ASP A 476 -6.48 -4.32 26.28
N ASP A 477 -7.54 -4.50 27.05
CA ASP A 477 -8.00 -3.60 28.10
C ASP A 477 -7.39 -3.93 29.49
N GLY A 478 -6.61 -5.01 29.57
CA GLY A 478 -6.03 -5.49 30.82
C GLY A 478 -7.04 -6.20 31.73
N THR A 479 -8.26 -6.41 31.24
CA THR A 479 -9.28 -7.20 31.93
C THR A 479 -9.11 -8.69 31.63
N GLY A 480 -9.88 -9.53 32.32
CA GLY A 480 -9.99 -10.95 31.98
C GLY A 480 -10.72 -11.15 30.65
N LEU A 481 -10.55 -12.32 30.05
CA LEU A 481 -11.29 -12.70 28.83
C LEU A 481 -12.81 -12.56 29.06
N ALA A 482 -13.48 -11.80 28.19
CA ALA A 482 -14.92 -11.57 28.20
C ALA A 482 -15.50 -11.58 26.77
N LYS A 483 -16.83 -11.72 26.65
CA LYS A 483 -17.52 -11.69 25.34
C LYS A 483 -17.28 -10.39 24.56
N SER A 484 -17.09 -9.27 25.27
CA SER A 484 -16.79 -7.96 24.67
C SER A 484 -15.45 -7.90 23.93
N ASN A 485 -14.51 -8.81 24.24
CA ASN A 485 -13.20 -8.87 23.58
C ASN A 485 -13.26 -9.58 22.22
N TYR A 486 -14.41 -10.13 21.82
CA TYR A 486 -14.60 -10.72 20.49
C TYR A 486 -14.44 -9.65 19.40
N VAL A 487 -13.57 -9.91 18.42
CA VAL A 487 -13.29 -9.00 17.29
C VAL A 487 -13.64 -9.59 15.93
N GLY A 488 -14.13 -10.83 15.87
CA GLY A 488 -14.68 -11.42 14.65
C GLY A 488 -13.96 -12.67 14.13
N LEU A 489 -14.43 -13.15 12.98
CA LEU A 489 -13.82 -14.06 12.04
C LEU A 489 -12.62 -13.42 11.34
N TYR A 490 -11.51 -14.15 11.32
CA TYR A 490 -10.25 -13.79 10.69
C TYR A 490 -9.75 -14.96 9.83
N VAL A 491 -8.80 -14.67 8.95
CA VAL A 491 -8.05 -15.66 8.18
C VAL A 491 -6.58 -15.63 8.62
N ALA A 492 -6.09 -16.72 9.19
CA ALA A 492 -4.66 -16.90 9.45
C ALA A 492 -3.99 -17.33 8.14
N THR A 493 -2.97 -16.60 7.72
CA THR A 493 -2.32 -16.76 6.42
C THR A 493 -0.81 -16.91 6.57
N GLU A 494 -0.25 -17.90 5.89
CA GLU A 494 1.19 -18.09 5.76
C GLU A 494 1.87 -16.91 5.06
N ARG A 495 2.96 -16.38 5.62
CA ARG A 495 3.89 -15.47 4.93
C ARG A 495 4.61 -16.18 3.77
N ILE A 496 4.89 -15.44 2.69
CA ILE A 496 5.73 -15.92 1.58
C ILE A 496 7.19 -15.81 2.03
N THR A 497 7.77 -16.93 2.42
CA THR A 497 9.14 -17.01 2.96
C THR A 497 9.86 -18.22 2.40
N ILE A 498 11.20 -18.19 2.44
CA ILE A 498 12.03 -19.34 2.07
C ILE A 498 11.93 -20.41 3.17
N SER A 499 11.33 -21.55 2.85
CA SER A 499 11.36 -22.76 3.68
C SER A 499 10.98 -24.00 2.86
N PRO A 500 11.37 -25.21 3.31
CA PRO A 500 10.98 -26.46 2.64
C PRO A 500 9.45 -26.67 2.54
N ASN A 501 8.68 -26.10 3.46
CA ASN A 501 7.22 -26.20 3.50
C ASN A 501 6.52 -25.02 2.80
N ARG A 502 7.28 -24.10 2.19
CA ARG A 502 6.82 -22.87 1.53
C ARG A 502 7.49 -22.71 0.16
N ILE A 503 8.13 -21.58 -0.10
CA ILE A 503 9.00 -21.42 -1.28
C ILE A 503 10.29 -22.18 -1.02
N ASN A 504 10.40 -23.35 -1.63
CA ASN A 504 11.55 -24.24 -1.47
C ASN A 504 12.71 -23.82 -2.40
N VAL A 505 13.33 -22.71 -2.04
CA VAL A 505 14.53 -22.18 -2.69
C VAL A 505 15.70 -22.27 -1.72
N ARG A 506 16.89 -22.65 -2.21
CA ARG A 506 18.09 -22.63 -1.37
C ARG A 506 18.42 -21.18 -1.01
N ARG A 507 18.61 -20.85 0.27
CA ARG A 507 19.05 -19.50 0.66
C ARG A 507 20.33 -19.12 -0.08
N MET A 508 20.42 -17.85 -0.45
CA MET A 508 21.58 -17.29 -1.13
C MET A 508 22.83 -17.47 -0.27
N ASP A 509 23.91 -17.93 -0.91
CA ASP A 509 25.26 -17.96 -0.34
C ASP A 509 26.14 -17.06 -1.22
N PRO A 510 26.39 -15.81 -0.80
CA PRO A 510 27.08 -14.82 -1.64
C PRO A 510 28.54 -15.20 -1.93
N ASP A 511 29.08 -16.20 -1.24
CA ASP A 511 30.46 -16.66 -1.38
C ASP A 511 30.58 -17.85 -2.33
N LYS A 512 29.47 -18.56 -2.57
CA LYS A 512 29.44 -19.76 -3.39
C LYS A 512 28.69 -19.58 -4.69
N ASP A 513 27.57 -18.86 -4.68
CA ASP A 513 26.68 -18.78 -5.84
C ASP A 513 25.71 -17.59 -5.78
N LEU A 514 25.81 -16.71 -6.77
CA LEU A 514 24.97 -15.53 -6.95
C LEU A 514 23.72 -15.79 -7.81
N SER A 515 23.56 -17.00 -8.36
CA SER A 515 22.53 -17.31 -9.35
C SER A 515 21.15 -17.61 -8.76
N GLY A 516 21.00 -17.64 -7.44
CA GLY A 516 19.72 -17.93 -6.81
C GLY A 516 19.70 -17.78 -5.30
N GLY A 517 18.53 -18.06 -4.73
CA GLY A 517 18.22 -17.74 -3.33
C GLY A 517 17.31 -16.55 -3.15
N TYR A 518 16.58 -16.19 -4.21
CA TYR A 518 15.79 -14.97 -4.26
C TYR A 518 14.29 -15.23 -4.18
N ILE A 519 13.59 -14.38 -3.43
CA ILE A 519 12.16 -14.11 -3.58
C ILE A 519 12.03 -12.62 -3.85
N PHE A 520 11.38 -12.25 -4.94
CA PHE A 520 11.22 -10.85 -5.34
C PHE A 520 9.90 -10.67 -6.08
N GLY A 521 9.39 -9.46 -6.12
CA GLY A 521 8.17 -9.09 -6.84
C GLY A 521 8.39 -7.79 -7.60
N TYR A 522 7.50 -7.44 -8.51
CA TYR A 522 7.41 -6.04 -8.97
C TYR A 522 6.25 -5.36 -8.24
N GLU A 523 6.44 -4.10 -7.90
CA GLU A 523 5.52 -3.29 -7.11
C GLU A 523 5.41 -1.90 -7.72
N ASN A 524 4.22 -1.31 -7.72
CA ASN A 524 3.98 -0.03 -8.40
C ASN A 524 3.42 1.05 -7.48
N ASP A 525 2.82 0.69 -6.35
CA ASP A 525 2.24 1.65 -5.40
C ASP A 525 2.48 1.31 -3.91
N ASN A 526 2.95 0.11 -3.56
CA ASN A 526 3.21 -0.30 -2.17
C ASN A 526 4.70 -0.56 -1.83
N ILE A 527 5.60 0.33 -2.27
CA ILE A 527 7.03 0.25 -1.91
C ILE A 527 7.29 1.06 -0.64
N GLU A 528 7.69 0.41 0.46
CA GLU A 528 8.07 1.08 1.70
C GLU A 528 9.49 1.68 1.59
N LEU A 529 9.79 2.69 2.42
CA LEU A 529 11.06 3.43 2.37
C LEU A 529 12.31 2.55 2.61
N ASP A 530 12.14 1.47 3.35
CA ASP A 530 13.14 0.49 3.73
C ASP A 530 13.15 -0.77 2.84
N ASP A 531 12.27 -0.84 1.84
CA ASP A 531 12.28 -1.94 0.88
C ASP A 531 13.54 -1.90 0.01
N LEU A 532 14.21 -3.05 -0.08
CA LEU A 532 15.29 -3.22 -1.04
C LEU A 532 14.70 -3.36 -2.46
N THR A 533 15.10 -2.48 -3.36
CA THR A 533 14.62 -2.48 -4.74
C THR A 533 15.72 -2.56 -5.79
N PHE A 534 15.38 -3.08 -6.96
CA PHE A 534 16.23 -3.01 -8.16
C PHE A 534 15.40 -2.75 -9.41
N ARG A 535 16.01 -2.15 -10.43
CA ARG A 535 15.37 -1.84 -11.70
C ARG A 535 16.28 -2.20 -12.88
N PRO A 536 15.90 -3.18 -13.73
CA PRO A 536 16.59 -3.43 -14.98
C PRO A 536 16.50 -2.22 -15.91
N SER A 537 17.54 -1.97 -16.71
CA SER A 537 17.60 -0.79 -17.60
C SER A 537 16.48 -0.73 -18.64
N THR A 538 15.94 -1.90 -19.01
CA THR A 538 14.81 -2.06 -19.92
C THR A 538 13.45 -2.05 -19.22
N SER A 539 13.43 -2.12 -17.89
CA SER A 539 12.19 -2.33 -17.14
C SER A 539 11.46 -1.03 -16.83
N LEU A 540 10.15 -1.07 -17.03
CA LEU A 540 9.24 -0.02 -16.58
C LEU A 540 8.92 -0.15 -15.09
N LEU A 541 9.40 -1.21 -14.42
CA LEU A 541 9.02 -1.59 -13.06
C LEU A 541 10.15 -1.56 -12.07
N THR A 542 9.76 -1.25 -10.85
CA THR A 542 10.60 -1.41 -9.67
C THR A 542 10.32 -2.80 -9.11
N TYR A 543 11.38 -3.60 -8.98
CA TYR A 543 11.30 -4.88 -8.32
C TYR A 543 11.65 -4.71 -6.85
N VAL A 544 10.84 -5.27 -5.96
CA VAL A 544 11.05 -5.34 -4.50
C VAL A 544 11.62 -6.72 -4.17
N MET A 545 12.69 -6.73 -3.38
CA MET A 545 13.32 -7.95 -2.89
C MET A 545 12.73 -8.35 -1.54
N HIS A 546 12.22 -9.58 -1.45
CA HIS A 546 11.66 -10.13 -0.21
C HIS A 546 12.58 -11.15 0.47
N ALA A 547 13.46 -11.80 -0.29
CA ALA A 547 14.50 -12.66 0.24
C ALA A 547 15.73 -12.68 -0.69
N PRO A 548 16.97 -12.70 -0.17
CA PRO A 548 17.32 -12.73 1.25
C PRO A 548 16.90 -11.45 1.99
N THR A 549 16.54 -11.61 3.26
CA THR A 549 16.47 -10.48 4.19
C THR A 549 17.89 -10.26 4.70
N PHE A 550 18.44 -9.07 4.56
CA PHE A 550 19.77 -8.77 5.09
C PHE A 550 19.67 -8.51 6.59
N ASP A 551 20.43 -9.26 7.39
CA ASP A 551 20.40 -9.12 8.84
C ASP A 551 20.89 -7.72 9.26
N ASP A 552 20.24 -7.17 10.30
CA ASP A 552 20.69 -5.97 11.02
C ASP A 552 22.04 -6.27 11.71
N VAL A 553 23.16 -6.18 10.98
CA VAL A 553 24.48 -6.17 11.61
C VAL A 553 24.59 -4.85 12.39
N ALA A 554 24.39 -4.99 13.71
CA ALA A 554 24.54 -4.00 14.77
C ALA A 554 25.12 -2.63 14.36
N VAL A 555 24.24 -1.69 14.00
CA VAL A 555 24.57 -0.27 14.04
C VAL A 555 24.40 0.21 15.48
N GLN A 556 25.44 0.87 16.00
CA GLN A 556 25.50 1.52 17.31
C GLN A 556 24.28 2.43 17.58
N PRO A 557 23.89 2.66 18.85
CA PRO A 557 22.67 3.40 19.19
C PRO A 557 22.76 4.85 18.68
N GLY A 558 21.98 5.16 17.65
CA GLY A 558 22.00 6.43 16.92
C GLY A 558 21.44 6.40 15.49
N SER A 559 21.05 5.24 14.95
CA SER A 559 20.50 5.09 13.60
C SER A 559 19.03 4.68 13.62
N GLY A 560 18.14 5.59 13.25
CA GLY A 560 16.73 5.32 12.98
C GLY A 560 16.49 4.65 11.63
N GLY A 561 17.13 3.50 11.39
CA GLY A 561 16.89 2.67 10.21
C GLY A 561 17.17 1.21 10.56
N ALA A 562 16.14 0.36 10.45
CA ALA A 562 16.34 -1.08 10.29
C ALA A 562 16.52 -1.34 8.78
N GLY A 563 17.44 -2.23 8.43
CA GLY A 563 17.93 -2.41 7.05
C GLY A 563 19.41 -2.05 6.94
N GLY A 564 20.28 -2.97 7.40
CA GLY A 564 21.72 -2.88 7.18
C GLY A 564 22.05 -2.66 5.70
N HIS A 565 23.10 -1.89 5.41
CA HIS A 565 23.61 -1.80 4.04
C HIS A 565 24.03 -3.20 3.57
N PRO A 566 23.60 -3.64 2.37
CA PRO A 566 24.07 -4.89 1.81
C PRO A 566 25.59 -4.84 1.71
N THR A 567 26.24 -5.91 2.14
CA THR A 567 27.68 -6.12 1.95
C THR A 567 28.04 -6.00 0.47
N PRO A 568 29.29 -5.69 0.11
CA PRO A 568 29.72 -5.66 -1.29
C PRO A 568 29.37 -6.93 -2.09
N ARG A 569 29.32 -8.09 -1.43
CA ARG A 569 28.93 -9.36 -2.06
C ARG A 569 27.42 -9.46 -2.29
N GLU A 570 26.60 -8.96 -1.35
CA GLU A 570 25.15 -8.86 -1.53
C GLU A 570 24.78 -7.85 -2.62
N VAL A 571 25.53 -6.77 -2.77
CA VAL A 571 25.40 -5.86 -3.92
C VAL A 571 25.71 -6.56 -5.24
N ALA A 572 26.76 -7.40 -5.28
CA ALA A 572 27.10 -8.17 -6.47
C ALA A 572 25.99 -9.17 -6.83
N ALA A 573 25.36 -9.79 -5.84
CA ALA A 573 24.21 -10.68 -6.01
C ALA A 573 23.00 -9.96 -6.64
N LEU A 574 22.66 -8.77 -6.14
CA LEU A 574 21.58 -7.95 -6.69
C LEU A 574 21.88 -7.47 -8.12
N SER A 575 23.13 -7.09 -8.38
CA SER A 575 23.58 -6.70 -9.72
C SER A 575 23.48 -7.86 -10.71
N TRP A 576 23.83 -9.07 -10.27
CA TRP A 576 23.68 -10.29 -11.06
C TRP A 576 22.21 -10.55 -11.39
N LEU A 577 21.30 -10.46 -10.41
CA LEU A 577 19.86 -10.68 -10.62
C LEU A 577 19.27 -9.62 -11.55
N ALA A 578 19.62 -8.34 -11.36
CA ALA A 578 19.17 -7.26 -12.23
C ALA A 578 19.60 -7.48 -13.69
N ALA A 579 20.84 -7.94 -13.92
CA ALA A 579 21.32 -8.29 -15.24
C ALA A 579 20.58 -9.51 -15.84
N TYR A 580 20.28 -10.53 -15.03
CA TYR A 580 19.51 -11.70 -15.46
C TYR A 580 18.08 -11.31 -15.88
N VAL A 581 17.39 -10.49 -15.07
CA VAL A 581 16.04 -9.99 -15.40
C VAL A 581 16.09 -9.09 -16.64
N ASN A 582 17.13 -8.27 -16.80
CA ASN A 582 17.31 -7.45 -18.00
C ASN A 582 17.43 -8.30 -19.27
N GLN A 583 18.16 -9.41 -19.23
CA GLN A 583 18.28 -10.34 -20.36
C GLN A 583 16.94 -11.04 -20.66
N PHE A 584 16.21 -11.46 -19.63
CA PHE A 584 14.86 -12.01 -19.77
C PHE A 584 13.91 -11.03 -20.47
N GLU A 585 13.80 -9.80 -19.97
CA GLU A 585 12.91 -8.78 -20.52
C GLU A 585 13.30 -8.44 -21.96
N ALA A 586 14.60 -8.28 -22.24
CA ALA A 586 15.09 -8.01 -23.59
C ALA A 586 14.74 -9.15 -24.56
N ALA A 587 14.90 -10.41 -24.15
CA ALA A 587 14.56 -11.57 -24.96
C ALA A 587 13.04 -11.72 -25.18
N LEU A 588 12.22 -11.36 -24.18
CA LEU A 588 10.75 -11.46 -24.26
C LEU A 588 10.17 -10.36 -25.15
N LEU A 589 10.73 -9.17 -25.08
CA LEU A 589 10.27 -8.00 -25.81
C LEU A 589 10.90 -7.87 -27.21
N ALA A 590 11.82 -8.78 -27.58
CA ALA A 590 12.41 -8.83 -28.91
C ALA A 590 11.31 -8.99 -29.99
N GLY A 591 11.18 -8.00 -30.88
CA GLY A 591 10.11 -7.96 -31.90
C GLY A 591 8.81 -7.27 -31.47
N PHE A 592 8.78 -6.66 -30.27
CA PHE A 592 7.69 -5.76 -29.87
C PHE A 592 7.86 -4.36 -30.52
N PRO A 593 6.83 -3.75 -31.15
CA PRO A 593 7.00 -2.51 -31.92
C PRO A 593 7.58 -1.35 -31.11
N ALA A 594 8.54 -0.64 -31.69
CA ALA A 594 9.23 0.48 -31.04
C ALA A 594 8.31 1.68 -30.68
N ALA A 595 7.14 1.80 -31.31
CA ALA A 595 6.15 2.82 -30.94
C ALA A 595 5.53 2.59 -29.55
N ALA A 596 5.49 1.33 -29.09
CA ALA A 596 5.13 1.00 -27.70
C ALA A 596 6.34 1.15 -26.75
N SER A 597 7.57 0.98 -27.26
CA SER A 597 8.80 1.23 -26.50
C SER A 597 9.18 2.72 -26.40
N ASN A 598 8.60 3.62 -27.21
CA ASN A 598 8.91 5.05 -27.17
C ASN A 598 8.24 5.81 -26.00
N ARG A 599 7.35 5.16 -25.23
CA ARG A 599 6.86 5.69 -23.93
C ARG A 599 7.77 5.33 -22.74
N VAL A 600 8.94 4.72 -22.99
CA VAL A 600 9.97 4.45 -21.96
C VAL A 600 10.54 5.75 -21.35
N LYS A 601 10.42 6.90 -22.03
CA LYS A 601 10.96 8.18 -21.54
C LYS A 601 10.08 8.92 -20.52
N ALA A 602 8.79 8.56 -20.36
CA ALA A 602 7.92 9.23 -19.39
C ALA A 602 8.11 8.73 -17.94
N GLY A 603 8.63 7.51 -17.76
CA GLY A 603 9.00 6.97 -16.44
C GLY A 603 10.38 7.40 -15.93
N ALA A 604 11.14 8.18 -16.72
CA ALA A 604 12.48 8.65 -16.37
C ALA A 604 12.48 9.80 -15.36
N ALA A 605 11.32 10.44 -15.10
CA ALA A 605 11.19 11.45 -14.04
C ALA A 605 10.95 10.82 -12.65
N ARG A 606 10.53 9.53 -12.59
CA ARG A 606 10.67 8.70 -11.39
C ARG A 606 12.09 8.12 -11.34
N GLN A 607 13.09 8.98 -11.23
CA GLN A 607 14.39 8.58 -10.67
C GLN A 607 14.21 8.37 -9.16
N GLN A 608 13.52 7.30 -8.78
CA GLN A 608 14.06 6.49 -7.68
C GLN A 608 15.28 5.82 -8.27
N GLY A 609 16.41 6.50 -8.13
CA GLY A 609 17.70 5.91 -8.45
C GLY A 609 17.88 4.62 -7.63
N LEU A 610 18.85 3.82 -8.05
CA LEU A 610 19.59 3.03 -7.09
C LEU A 610 20.10 3.98 -5.99
N THR A 611 19.38 4.17 -4.89
CA THR A 611 19.81 5.06 -3.80
C THR A 611 19.53 4.49 -2.41
N ALA A 612 19.70 3.17 -2.28
CA ALA A 612 20.42 2.64 -1.12
C ALA A 612 21.78 2.11 -1.60
N GLY A 613 22.63 2.99 -2.12
CA GLY A 613 24.08 2.75 -2.13
C GLY A 613 24.85 2.60 -3.45
N TYR A 614 24.27 2.68 -4.66
CA TYR A 614 25.08 2.62 -5.89
C TYR A 614 24.59 3.56 -7.01
N PRO A 615 25.47 4.30 -7.70
CA PRO A 615 25.07 5.20 -8.78
C PRO A 615 24.81 4.40 -10.06
N ASN A 616 23.59 4.46 -10.60
CA ASN A 616 23.41 4.40 -12.05
C ASN A 616 22.48 5.54 -12.47
N GLY A 617 23.09 6.71 -12.67
CA GLY A 617 22.52 7.76 -13.53
C GLY A 617 22.74 7.41 -15.02
N PRO A 618 22.17 8.20 -15.95
CA PRO A 618 22.14 7.93 -17.39
C PRO A 618 23.50 7.94 -18.11
N ASN A 619 24.62 8.01 -17.37
CA ASN A 619 26.00 7.87 -17.85
C ASN A 619 26.71 6.72 -17.11
N GLY A 620 26.10 5.53 -17.07
CA GLY A 620 26.80 4.34 -16.58
C GLY A 620 27.98 4.00 -17.50
N PRO A 621 29.17 3.65 -16.98
CA PRO A 621 30.31 3.34 -17.82
C PRO A 621 29.96 2.15 -18.71
N THR A 622 30.11 2.34 -20.02
CA THR A 622 30.44 1.23 -20.91
C THR A 622 31.61 0.49 -20.30
N THR A 623 31.47 -0.83 -20.19
CA THR A 623 32.53 -1.80 -19.86
C THR A 623 33.21 -1.62 -18.49
N ALA A 624 32.75 -2.39 -17.50
CA ALA A 624 33.67 -3.00 -16.52
C ALA A 624 33.02 -4.28 -15.98
N ALA A 625 33.58 -5.42 -16.36
CA ALA A 625 33.39 -6.66 -15.60
C ALA A 625 33.74 -6.37 -14.13
N ALA A 626 32.86 -6.74 -13.21
CA ALA A 626 33.23 -6.73 -11.80
C ALA A 626 34.43 -7.68 -11.62
N VAL A 627 35.53 -7.12 -11.14
CA VAL A 627 36.72 -7.87 -10.76
C VAL A 627 36.31 -8.86 -9.67
N GLY A 628 36.32 -10.17 -9.99
CA GLY A 628 36.40 -11.25 -9.01
C GLY A 628 35.16 -12.09 -8.69
N ALA A 629 34.10 -12.11 -9.51
CA ALA A 629 33.06 -13.16 -9.44
C ALA A 629 33.16 -14.10 -10.66
N PRO A 630 33.00 -15.42 -10.51
CA PRO A 630 33.06 -16.35 -11.63
C PRO A 630 31.81 -16.14 -12.51
N ASN A 631 31.99 -15.40 -13.61
CA ASN A 631 31.06 -15.18 -14.72
C ASN A 631 29.75 -14.44 -14.37
N GLY A 632 29.42 -13.40 -15.12
CA GLY A 632 28.08 -12.79 -15.09
C GLY A 632 26.97 -13.79 -15.47
N PRO A 633 25.68 -13.40 -15.44
CA PRO A 633 24.62 -14.30 -15.93
C PRO A 633 24.96 -14.77 -17.35
N PRO A 634 24.71 -16.06 -17.68
CA PRO A 634 25.09 -16.64 -18.97
C PRO A 634 24.50 -15.80 -20.12
N ALA A 635 25.29 -15.58 -21.18
CA ALA A 635 24.78 -14.90 -22.37
C ALA A 635 23.65 -15.74 -22.99
N SER A 636 22.53 -15.11 -23.33
CA SER A 636 21.41 -15.74 -24.03
C SER A 636 21.87 -16.27 -25.40
N ASN A 637 21.57 -17.55 -25.66
CA ASN A 637 21.75 -18.17 -26.98
C ASN A 637 20.41 -18.58 -27.62
N GLY A 638 19.29 -18.30 -26.94
CA GLY A 638 17.93 -18.65 -27.34
C GLY A 638 16.89 -17.84 -26.55
N GLY A 639 15.63 -17.86 -26.99
CA GLY A 639 14.59 -16.93 -26.54
C GLY A 639 14.25 -16.94 -25.03
N TRP A 640 13.34 -16.05 -24.61
CA TRP A 640 13.00 -15.73 -23.21
C TRP A 640 12.70 -16.92 -22.27
N ARG A 641 12.39 -18.10 -22.82
CA ARG A 641 12.13 -19.34 -22.06
C ARG A 641 13.36 -19.90 -21.34
N GLU A 642 14.57 -19.49 -21.71
CA GLU A 642 15.78 -19.83 -20.97
C GLU A 642 15.77 -19.21 -19.56
N PHE A 643 15.04 -18.11 -19.39
CA PHE A 643 15.10 -17.32 -18.16
C PHE A 643 14.01 -17.65 -17.15
N VAL A 644 12.89 -18.23 -17.60
CA VAL A 644 11.70 -18.49 -16.78
C VAL A 644 11.25 -19.94 -16.88
N GLU A 645 10.74 -20.47 -15.77
CA GLU A 645 10.10 -21.78 -15.73
C GLU A 645 8.72 -21.66 -16.36
N VAL A 646 8.61 -22.05 -17.63
CA VAL A 646 7.43 -21.80 -18.49
C VAL A 646 6.13 -22.31 -17.86
N GLY A 647 6.15 -23.45 -17.18
CA GLY A 647 4.97 -23.97 -16.51
C GLY A 647 4.47 -23.04 -15.42
N SER A 648 5.36 -22.45 -14.61
CA SER A 648 4.99 -21.52 -13.53
C SER A 648 4.42 -20.23 -14.10
N PHE A 649 4.99 -19.78 -15.23
CA PHE A 649 4.52 -18.61 -15.94
C PHE A 649 3.09 -18.85 -16.47
N VAL A 650 2.85 -20.00 -17.11
CA VAL A 650 1.52 -20.41 -17.58
C VAL A 650 0.53 -20.55 -16.41
N ASP A 651 0.89 -21.24 -15.34
CA ASP A 651 0.03 -21.42 -14.18
C ASP A 651 -0.29 -20.08 -13.49
N TYR A 652 0.68 -19.17 -13.40
CA TYR A 652 0.46 -17.82 -12.86
C TYR A 652 -0.50 -17.02 -13.75
N MET A 653 -0.30 -17.02 -15.07
CA MET A 653 -1.21 -16.37 -16.01
C MET A 653 -2.63 -16.93 -15.91
N LEU A 654 -2.79 -18.26 -15.94
CA LEU A 654 -4.11 -18.89 -15.83
C LEU A 654 -4.81 -18.55 -14.53
N ALA A 655 -4.10 -18.55 -13.41
CA ALA A 655 -4.64 -18.17 -12.12
C ALA A 655 -5.08 -16.71 -12.09
N THR A 656 -4.20 -15.78 -12.48
CA THR A 656 -4.52 -14.34 -12.52
C THR A 656 -5.68 -14.04 -13.48
N GLU A 657 -5.76 -14.73 -14.62
CA GLU A 657 -6.88 -14.62 -15.55
C GLU A 657 -8.18 -15.20 -15.00
N LEU A 658 -8.13 -16.30 -14.25
CA LEU A 658 -9.31 -16.91 -13.65
C LEU A 658 -9.91 -16.02 -12.55
N TYR A 659 -9.07 -15.33 -11.77
CA TYR A 659 -9.55 -14.48 -10.68
C TYR A 659 -9.79 -13.03 -11.14
N LYS A 660 -9.19 -12.62 -12.26
CA LYS A 660 -9.12 -11.25 -12.78
C LYS A 660 -8.77 -10.21 -11.71
N ASN A 661 -7.82 -10.54 -10.84
CA ASN A 661 -7.38 -9.60 -9.82
C ASN A 661 -6.80 -8.33 -10.46
N PRO A 662 -7.17 -7.12 -9.99
CA PRO A 662 -6.71 -5.88 -10.58
C PRO A 662 -5.18 -5.68 -10.48
N ASP A 663 -4.55 -6.28 -9.48
CA ASP A 663 -3.14 -6.07 -9.13
C ASP A 663 -2.22 -7.21 -9.54
N GLY A 664 -2.77 -8.35 -9.98
CA GLY A 664 -2.06 -9.58 -10.29
C GLY A 664 -1.13 -9.51 -11.50
N TYR A 665 -1.14 -8.40 -12.23
CA TYR A 665 -0.13 -8.07 -13.22
C TYR A 665 0.46 -6.69 -12.96
N ARG A 666 0.53 -6.19 -11.72
CA ARG A 666 1.20 -4.90 -11.45
C ARG A 666 1.91 -4.72 -10.12
N GLY A 667 1.46 -5.41 -9.07
CA GLY A 667 2.05 -5.29 -7.72
C GLY A 667 1.92 -6.56 -6.89
N SER A 668 0.84 -7.30 -7.07
CA SER A 668 0.53 -8.54 -6.33
C SER A 668 1.21 -9.78 -6.91
N VAL A 669 2.48 -9.64 -7.31
CA VAL A 669 3.23 -10.64 -8.07
C VAL A 669 4.53 -10.99 -7.36
N TYR A 670 4.65 -12.26 -6.97
CA TYR A 670 5.88 -12.82 -6.44
C TYR A 670 6.54 -13.71 -7.49
N MET A 671 7.86 -13.75 -7.45
CA MET A 671 8.74 -14.59 -8.22
C MET A 671 9.79 -15.17 -7.30
N SER A 672 10.32 -16.33 -7.66
CA SER A 672 11.43 -16.93 -6.95
C SER A 672 12.48 -17.45 -7.92
N LYS A 673 13.74 -17.41 -7.52
CA LYS A 673 14.84 -17.92 -8.33
C LYS A 673 15.74 -18.79 -7.48
N ASN A 674 15.72 -20.09 -7.78
CA ASN A 674 16.64 -21.04 -7.18
C ASN A 674 17.99 -21.04 -7.92
N VAL A 675 19.00 -21.50 -7.21
CA VAL A 675 20.36 -21.69 -7.72
C VAL A 675 20.32 -22.61 -8.94
N GLY A 676 20.95 -22.17 -10.03
CA GLY A 676 20.98 -22.90 -11.30
C GLY A 676 19.62 -23.09 -11.99
N SER A 677 18.55 -22.50 -11.49
CA SER A 677 17.19 -22.67 -12.03
C SER A 677 16.68 -21.38 -12.69
N PRO A 678 15.77 -21.46 -13.69
CA PRO A 678 15.02 -20.32 -14.19
C PRO A 678 14.17 -19.64 -13.09
N ILE A 679 13.68 -18.43 -13.36
CA ILE A 679 12.72 -17.74 -12.50
C ILE A 679 11.39 -18.50 -12.52
N ALA A 680 10.85 -18.81 -11.34
CA ALA A 680 9.49 -19.32 -11.19
C ALA A 680 8.55 -18.16 -10.81
N PHE A 681 7.41 -18.05 -11.50
CA PHE A 681 6.35 -17.09 -11.20
C PHE A 681 5.38 -17.62 -10.15
N GLY A 682 4.84 -16.72 -9.34
CA GLY A 682 3.99 -17.02 -8.21
C GLY A 682 4.75 -17.13 -6.88
N PRO A 683 4.01 -17.21 -5.77
CA PRO A 683 2.55 -17.40 -5.67
C PRO A 683 1.75 -16.09 -5.81
N PRO A 684 0.41 -16.16 -5.99
CA PRO A 684 -0.47 -15.02 -5.81
C PRO A 684 -0.50 -14.55 -4.35
N TRP A 685 -0.74 -13.25 -4.14
CA TRP A 685 -0.83 -12.61 -2.82
C TRP A 685 -1.76 -11.39 -2.87
N ASP A 686 -2.63 -11.23 -1.87
CA ASP A 686 -3.55 -10.08 -1.73
C ASP A 686 -4.65 -9.96 -2.80
N TYR A 687 -5.43 -11.03 -2.95
CA TYR A 687 -6.47 -11.20 -3.97
C TYR A 687 -7.90 -10.97 -3.45
N ASN A 688 -8.07 -10.18 -2.38
CA ASN A 688 -9.40 -9.86 -1.85
C ASN A 688 -10.26 -9.00 -2.80
N GLU A 689 -9.66 -8.29 -3.76
CA GLU A 689 -10.36 -7.54 -4.81
C GLU A 689 -10.52 -8.34 -6.12
N ALA A 690 -10.45 -9.67 -6.06
CA ALA A 690 -10.65 -10.54 -7.22
C ALA A 690 -12.10 -11.05 -7.32
N PHE A 691 -12.43 -11.74 -8.41
CA PHE A 691 -13.73 -12.38 -8.63
C PHE A 691 -14.90 -11.41 -8.74
N GLY A 692 -14.81 -10.46 -9.67
CA GLY A 692 -15.96 -9.61 -10.02
C GLY A 692 -16.16 -8.38 -9.13
N VAL A 693 -15.28 -8.14 -8.16
CA VAL A 693 -15.30 -6.91 -7.34
C VAL A 693 -14.14 -6.00 -7.74
N CYS A 694 -14.35 -4.69 -7.82
CA CYS A 694 -13.25 -3.74 -8.04
C CYS A 694 -13.59 -2.32 -7.59
N CYS A 695 -12.57 -1.65 -7.05
CA CYS A 695 -12.54 -0.24 -6.65
C CYS A 695 -11.29 0.52 -7.16
N GLY A 696 -10.55 -0.01 -8.16
CA GLY A 696 -9.15 0.41 -8.39
C GLY A 696 -8.83 1.37 -9.53
N TYR A 697 -9.53 1.40 -10.68
CA TYR A 697 -9.15 2.25 -11.83
C TYR A 697 -10.36 2.47 -12.76
N PRO A 698 -10.57 3.67 -13.35
CA PRO A 698 -11.65 3.88 -14.29
C PRO A 698 -11.33 3.17 -15.61
N ILE A 699 -11.91 1.99 -15.79
CA ILE A 699 -12.16 1.38 -17.10
C ILE A 699 -13.55 1.85 -17.50
N GLU A 700 -13.75 2.37 -18.71
CA GLU A 700 -15.10 2.61 -19.23
C GLU A 700 -15.97 1.36 -19.02
N GLY A 701 -17.15 1.53 -18.38
CA GLY A 701 -18.11 0.45 -18.09
C GLY A 701 -18.53 0.33 -16.62
N PHE A 702 -17.80 0.93 -15.66
CA PHE A 702 -18.24 0.99 -14.26
C PHE A 702 -19.62 1.66 -14.12
N ASN A 703 -19.82 2.78 -14.83
CA ASN A 703 -21.08 3.52 -14.87
C ASN A 703 -22.18 2.85 -15.73
N GLN A 704 -21.91 1.68 -16.32
CA GLN A 704 -22.87 0.86 -17.08
C GLN A 704 -23.09 -0.52 -16.43
N GLY A 705 -22.91 -0.63 -15.11
CA GLY A 705 -23.13 -1.89 -14.39
C GLY A 705 -22.11 -2.98 -14.70
N GLY A 706 -20.88 -2.61 -15.11
CA GLY A 706 -19.78 -3.55 -15.35
C GLY A 706 -19.80 -4.24 -16.72
N VAL A 707 -20.67 -3.84 -17.64
CA VAL A 707 -20.75 -4.41 -19.00
C VAL A 707 -19.61 -3.88 -19.87
N SER A 708 -18.81 -4.78 -20.46
CA SER A 708 -17.79 -4.48 -21.47
C SER A 708 -18.23 -5.07 -22.81
N THR A 709 -18.18 -4.31 -23.91
CA THR A 709 -18.65 -4.72 -25.25
C THR A 709 -17.71 -5.71 -25.97
N GLY A 710 -16.98 -6.54 -25.22
CA GLY A 710 -16.30 -7.73 -25.74
C GLY A 710 -15.08 -7.51 -26.65
N SER A 711 -14.67 -6.27 -26.94
CA SER A 711 -13.55 -6.01 -27.88
C SER A 711 -12.24 -5.54 -27.24
N SER A 712 -12.23 -5.12 -25.95
CA SER A 712 -11.02 -4.75 -25.19
C SER A 712 -11.07 -5.15 -23.69
N GLY A 713 -11.75 -6.27 -23.37
CA GLY A 713 -12.30 -6.61 -22.04
C GLY A 713 -11.35 -6.99 -20.90
N GLY A 714 -10.56 -6.06 -20.37
CA GLY A 714 -9.73 -6.29 -19.17
C GLY A 714 -10.37 -5.97 -17.81
N SER A 715 -11.68 -5.65 -17.75
CA SER A 715 -12.36 -5.29 -16.50
C SER A 715 -12.36 -6.43 -15.48
N ALA A 716 -11.98 -6.16 -14.22
CA ALA A 716 -12.02 -7.13 -13.13
C ALA A 716 -13.47 -7.55 -12.76
N ILE A 717 -14.47 -6.71 -13.11
CA ILE A 717 -15.89 -6.94 -12.81
C ILE A 717 -16.52 -7.90 -13.83
N SER A 718 -16.15 -7.81 -15.11
CA SER A 718 -16.73 -8.67 -16.14
C SER A 718 -16.09 -10.07 -16.14
N PRO A 719 -16.88 -11.16 -16.24
CA PRO A 719 -16.34 -12.51 -16.43
C PRO A 719 -15.69 -12.70 -17.81
N GLU A 720 -15.85 -11.76 -18.74
CA GLU A 720 -15.35 -11.87 -20.11
C GLU A 720 -14.07 -11.06 -20.37
N GLY A 721 -13.28 -11.49 -21.34
CA GLY A 721 -12.08 -10.81 -21.82
C GLY A 721 -10.83 -11.05 -20.95
N TRP A 722 -9.66 -10.80 -21.54
CA TRP A 722 -8.36 -11.01 -20.90
C TRP A 722 -7.96 -9.85 -19.99
N ARG A 723 -7.59 -10.14 -18.74
CA ARG A 723 -7.11 -9.14 -17.77
C ARG A 723 -5.84 -8.45 -18.27
N PHE A 724 -4.92 -9.19 -18.89
CA PHE A 724 -3.70 -8.61 -19.48
C PHE A 724 -3.97 -7.69 -20.70
N ASN A 725 -5.21 -7.59 -21.20
CA ASN A 725 -5.59 -6.67 -22.29
C ASN A 725 -6.28 -5.39 -21.81
N ILE A 726 -6.25 -5.08 -20.51
CA ILE A 726 -6.93 -3.91 -19.93
C ILE A 726 -6.63 -2.58 -20.64
N CYS A 727 -5.40 -2.36 -21.11
CA CYS A 727 -5.00 -1.14 -21.83
C CYS A 727 -4.58 -1.39 -23.28
N ASP A 728 -5.23 -2.35 -23.95
CA ASP A 728 -5.07 -2.53 -25.41
C ASP A 728 -5.72 -1.39 -26.22
N GLN A 729 -6.63 -0.63 -25.59
CA GLN A 729 -7.25 0.59 -26.11
C GLN A 729 -6.78 1.78 -25.25
N PRO A 730 -5.68 2.46 -25.62
CA PRO A 730 -5.03 3.51 -24.81
C PRO A 730 -5.97 4.65 -24.41
N GLU A 731 -6.96 4.95 -25.24
CA GLU A 731 -8.03 5.93 -25.01
C GLU A 731 -8.97 5.57 -23.85
N ARG A 732 -8.99 4.29 -23.42
CA ARG A 732 -9.85 3.78 -22.32
C ARG A 732 -9.16 3.70 -20.96
N CYS A 733 -7.85 3.91 -20.88
CA CYS A 733 -7.09 3.94 -19.62
C CYS A 733 -6.72 5.39 -19.27
N LYS A 734 -7.43 6.00 -18.30
CA LYS A 734 -7.28 7.43 -17.95
C LYS A 734 -6.21 7.77 -16.91
N ALA A 735 -5.60 6.78 -16.23
CA ALA A 735 -4.54 7.01 -15.26
C ALA A 735 -3.25 6.27 -15.71
N ASP A 736 -2.20 7.06 -15.88
CA ASP A 736 -0.79 6.77 -16.23
C ASP A 736 -0.50 5.69 -17.32
N PRO A 737 0.20 6.02 -18.43
CA PRO A 737 0.57 5.06 -19.48
C PRO A 737 1.53 3.92 -19.10
N VAL A 738 1.82 3.67 -17.81
CA VAL A 738 2.79 2.66 -17.35
C VAL A 738 2.17 1.26 -17.19
N ASP A 739 1.33 0.86 -18.14
CA ASP A 739 1.06 -0.57 -18.36
C ASP A 739 2.29 -1.23 -19.03
N GLY A 740 3.44 -1.15 -18.36
CA GLY A 740 4.64 -1.89 -18.72
C GLY A 740 4.56 -3.37 -18.34
N ILE A 741 3.49 -3.79 -17.68
CA ILE A 741 3.45 -5.03 -16.91
C ILE A 741 2.55 -6.05 -17.57
N SER A 742 1.42 -5.63 -18.16
CA SER A 742 0.72 -6.47 -19.12
C SER A 742 1.54 -6.68 -20.39
N GLN A 743 2.56 -5.86 -20.67
CA GLN A 743 3.41 -6.03 -21.85
C GLN A 743 4.18 -7.35 -21.83
N TYR A 744 4.64 -7.83 -20.67
CA TYR A 744 5.26 -9.17 -20.58
C TYR A 744 4.26 -10.24 -21.00
N TYR A 745 3.07 -10.19 -20.46
CA TYR A 745 2.02 -11.17 -20.72
C TYR A 745 1.49 -11.08 -22.15
N ARG A 746 1.33 -9.87 -22.72
CA ARG A 746 0.96 -9.65 -24.12
C ARG A 746 2.06 -10.07 -25.09
N ALA A 747 3.33 -9.76 -24.80
CA ALA A 747 4.47 -10.18 -25.60
C ALA A 747 4.61 -11.71 -25.58
N ALA A 748 4.53 -12.31 -24.39
CA ALA A 748 4.52 -13.76 -24.21
C ALA A 748 3.34 -14.41 -24.95
N TRP A 749 2.15 -13.78 -24.93
CA TRP A 749 0.97 -14.26 -25.64
C TRP A 749 1.12 -14.27 -27.16
N ARG A 750 2.06 -13.52 -27.77
CA ARG A 750 2.34 -13.62 -29.21
C ARG A 750 3.02 -14.91 -29.60
N ASP A 751 3.61 -15.60 -28.65
CA ASP A 751 4.25 -16.87 -28.87
C ASP A 751 3.22 -18.00 -28.97
N SER A 752 3.11 -18.61 -30.16
CA SER A 752 2.14 -19.67 -30.42
C SER A 752 2.35 -20.90 -29.54
N SER A 753 3.59 -21.24 -29.21
CA SER A 753 3.88 -22.39 -28.36
C SER A 753 3.48 -22.13 -26.90
N LEU A 754 3.60 -20.89 -26.42
CA LEU A 754 3.08 -20.53 -25.10
C LEU A 754 1.55 -20.59 -25.08
N ARG A 755 0.87 -19.98 -26.06
CA ARG A 755 -0.61 -20.02 -26.14
C ARG A 755 -1.13 -21.45 -26.16
N THR A 756 -0.47 -22.31 -26.92
CA THR A 756 -0.81 -23.74 -27.00
C THR A 756 -0.66 -24.42 -25.66
N ALA A 757 0.49 -24.22 -25.00
CA ALA A 757 0.73 -24.75 -23.66
C ALA A 757 -0.30 -24.25 -22.64
N THR A 758 -0.68 -22.97 -22.70
CA THR A 758 -1.71 -22.39 -21.83
C THR A 758 -3.08 -23.03 -22.06
N GLY A 759 -3.51 -23.20 -23.31
CA GLY A 759 -4.78 -23.84 -23.63
C GLY A 759 -4.84 -25.31 -23.20
N GLN A 760 -3.78 -26.07 -23.47
CA GLN A 760 -3.67 -27.48 -23.05
C GLN A 760 -3.63 -27.62 -21.53
N ARG A 761 -2.91 -26.73 -20.85
CA ARG A 761 -2.86 -26.68 -19.40
C ARG A 761 -4.24 -26.38 -18.80
N TRP A 762 -4.97 -25.43 -19.38
CA TRP A 762 -6.34 -25.13 -18.98
C TRP A 762 -7.26 -26.33 -19.15
N GLN A 763 -7.24 -27.00 -20.29
CA GLN A 763 -8.03 -28.23 -20.52
C GLN A 763 -7.71 -29.33 -19.48
N SER A 764 -6.43 -29.52 -19.16
CA SER A 764 -6.01 -30.47 -18.11
C SER A 764 -6.58 -30.11 -16.73
N LEU A 765 -6.53 -28.84 -16.35
CA LEU A 765 -7.08 -28.36 -15.08
C LEU A 765 -8.60 -28.50 -15.02
N ARG A 766 -9.29 -28.19 -16.12
CA ARG A 766 -10.75 -28.27 -16.25
C ARG A 766 -11.28 -29.69 -16.30
N GLY A 767 -10.48 -30.65 -16.76
CA GLY A 767 -10.75 -32.08 -16.65
C GLY A 767 -10.60 -32.66 -15.23
N GLY A 768 -10.22 -31.87 -14.24
CA GLY A 768 -10.02 -32.36 -12.88
C GLY A 768 -10.09 -31.26 -11.82
N ALA A 769 -8.92 -30.79 -11.39
CA ALA A 769 -8.75 -29.94 -10.22
C ALA A 769 -9.62 -28.67 -10.19
N LEU A 770 -9.93 -28.12 -11.37
CA LEU A 770 -10.71 -26.90 -11.57
C LEU A 770 -12.01 -27.15 -12.36
N ALA A 771 -12.57 -28.36 -12.37
CA ALA A 771 -13.89 -28.61 -12.97
C ALA A 771 -15.01 -27.75 -12.33
N ASN A 772 -16.15 -27.58 -13.00
CA ASN A 772 -17.25 -26.75 -12.49
C ASN A 772 -17.72 -27.15 -11.08
N ASP A 773 -17.87 -28.46 -10.84
CA ASP A 773 -18.27 -28.97 -9.54
C ASP A 773 -17.18 -28.73 -8.48
N ALA A 774 -15.90 -28.80 -8.86
CA ALA A 774 -14.80 -28.48 -7.97
C ALA A 774 -14.81 -26.99 -7.60
N LEU A 775 -14.88 -26.09 -8.58
CA LEU A 775 -14.90 -24.63 -8.36
C LEU A 775 -16.12 -24.19 -7.54
N GLY A 776 -17.31 -24.66 -7.92
CA GLY A 776 -18.56 -24.38 -7.20
C GLY A 776 -18.55 -24.98 -5.78
N GLY A 777 -18.05 -26.21 -5.64
CA GLY A 777 -17.93 -26.91 -4.36
C GLY A 777 -16.97 -26.24 -3.40
N MET A 778 -15.87 -25.65 -3.88
CA MET A 778 -14.94 -24.88 -3.03
C MET A 778 -15.62 -23.68 -2.37
N VAL A 779 -16.47 -22.96 -3.10
CA VAL A 779 -17.21 -21.80 -2.55
C VAL A 779 -18.27 -22.29 -1.55
N THR A 780 -19.03 -23.31 -1.91
CA THR A 780 -20.06 -23.89 -1.03
C THR A 780 -19.46 -24.41 0.29
N ALA A 781 -18.39 -25.19 0.24
CA ALA A 781 -17.75 -25.76 1.42
C ALA A 781 -17.21 -24.67 2.37
N GLN A 782 -16.62 -23.61 1.83
CA GLN A 782 -16.16 -22.47 2.64
C GLN A 782 -17.33 -21.71 3.27
N ALA A 783 -18.39 -21.45 2.51
CA ALA A 783 -19.58 -20.76 3.02
C ALA A 783 -20.23 -21.57 4.16
N GLU A 784 -20.41 -22.88 3.99
CA GLU A 784 -20.95 -23.75 5.02
C GLU A 784 -20.09 -23.75 6.28
N LEU A 785 -18.76 -23.82 6.11
CA LEU A 785 -17.81 -23.80 7.23
C LEU A 785 -17.94 -22.51 8.07
N ILE A 786 -18.01 -21.35 7.44
CA ILE A 786 -17.95 -20.06 8.15
C ILE A 786 -19.31 -19.46 8.50
N ARG A 787 -20.42 -20.06 8.08
CA ARG A 787 -21.78 -19.47 8.18
C ARG A 787 -22.09 -18.87 9.54
N ASP A 788 -21.86 -19.60 10.62
CA ASP A 788 -22.23 -19.17 11.96
C ASP A 788 -21.31 -18.04 12.46
N ALA A 789 -20.01 -18.14 12.16
CA ALA A 789 -19.04 -17.09 12.47
C ALA A 789 -19.27 -15.83 11.63
N ALA A 790 -19.72 -15.98 10.38
CA ALA A 790 -20.07 -14.87 9.50
C ALA A 790 -21.17 -13.99 10.10
N MET A 791 -22.22 -14.59 10.67
CA MET A 791 -23.28 -13.84 11.32
C MET A 791 -22.82 -13.10 12.56
N ARG A 792 -21.97 -13.73 13.39
CA ARG A 792 -21.35 -13.04 14.53
C ARG A 792 -20.48 -11.87 14.08
N ASP A 793 -19.74 -12.04 12.99
CA ASP A 793 -18.87 -11.00 12.45
C ASP A 793 -19.65 -9.82 11.85
N TYR A 794 -20.67 -10.09 11.02
CA TYR A 794 -21.56 -9.05 10.49
C TYR A 794 -22.27 -8.26 11.59
N ASN A 795 -22.73 -8.95 12.63
CA ASN A 795 -23.36 -8.27 13.77
C ASN A 795 -22.35 -7.43 14.57
N ARG A 796 -21.10 -7.90 14.72
CA ARG A 796 -20.03 -7.16 15.41
C ARG A 796 -19.63 -5.89 14.66
N TRP A 797 -19.60 -5.96 13.33
CA TRP A 797 -19.12 -4.89 12.46
C TRP A 797 -20.23 -4.26 11.61
N SER A 798 -21.45 -4.21 12.14
CA SER A 798 -22.63 -3.72 11.42
C SER A 798 -22.47 -2.28 10.92
N SER A 799 -21.80 -1.41 11.69
CA SER A 799 -21.55 -0.01 11.34
C SER A 799 -20.81 0.19 10.02
N VAL A 800 -20.05 -0.81 9.56
CA VAL A 800 -19.27 -0.76 8.31
C VAL A 800 -19.74 -1.79 7.28
N ARG A 801 -20.80 -2.55 7.56
CA ARG A 801 -21.29 -3.64 6.68
C ARG A 801 -22.76 -3.62 6.37
N THR A 802 -23.58 -3.00 7.21
CA THR A 802 -25.02 -2.96 6.98
C THR A 802 -25.31 -2.23 5.67
N SER A 803 -25.99 -2.94 4.77
CA SER A 803 -26.50 -2.39 3.53
C SER A 803 -28.01 -2.20 3.62
N PRO A 804 -28.56 -1.03 3.22
CA PRO A 804 -30.01 -0.79 3.25
C PRO A 804 -30.79 -1.63 2.23
N PHE A 805 -30.10 -2.29 1.29
CA PHE A 805 -30.73 -3.09 0.24
C PHE A 805 -31.22 -4.47 0.73
N PHE A 806 -30.74 -4.95 1.87
CA PHE A 806 -31.04 -6.28 2.40
C PHE A 806 -31.77 -6.17 3.74
N LYS A 807 -32.72 -7.09 3.98
CA LYS A 807 -33.50 -7.09 5.22
C LYS A 807 -32.70 -7.63 6.40
N THR A 808 -31.77 -8.54 6.14
CA THR A 808 -30.94 -9.18 7.16
C THR A 808 -29.49 -9.30 6.70
N HIS A 809 -28.56 -9.36 7.65
CA HIS A 809 -27.16 -9.65 7.34
C HIS A 809 -26.95 -11.02 6.70
N MET A 810 -27.81 -12.01 7.00
CA MET A 810 -27.74 -13.32 6.37
C MET A 810 -28.05 -13.23 4.88
N GLU A 811 -29.11 -12.49 4.52
CA GLU A 811 -29.51 -12.27 3.13
C GLU A 811 -28.39 -11.55 2.34
N GLN A 812 -27.82 -10.49 2.91
CA GLN A 812 -26.68 -9.78 2.32
C GLN A 812 -25.49 -10.71 2.10
N TRP A 813 -25.06 -11.43 3.12
CA TRP A 813 -23.88 -12.29 3.02
C TRP A 813 -24.10 -13.46 2.04
N GLN A 814 -25.30 -14.07 2.03
CA GLN A 814 -25.66 -15.10 1.06
C GLN A 814 -25.64 -14.57 -0.38
N TYR A 815 -26.12 -13.34 -0.60
CA TYR A 815 -26.03 -12.69 -1.89
C TYR A 815 -24.56 -12.55 -2.35
N GLU A 816 -23.68 -12.04 -1.49
CA GLU A 816 -22.25 -11.87 -1.80
C GLU A 816 -21.55 -13.20 -2.16
N VAL A 817 -21.84 -14.27 -1.40
CA VAL A 817 -21.34 -15.62 -1.67
C VAL A 817 -21.87 -16.15 -3.01
N GLN A 818 -23.16 -15.91 -3.29
CA GLN A 818 -23.77 -16.32 -4.55
C GLN A 818 -23.16 -15.57 -5.74
N GLN A 819 -22.91 -14.25 -5.63
CA GLN A 819 -22.27 -13.47 -6.68
C GLN A 819 -20.86 -13.98 -6.96
N LEU A 820 -20.05 -14.24 -5.92
CA LEU A 820 -18.72 -14.85 -6.06
C LEU A 820 -18.78 -16.18 -6.82
N ARG A 821 -19.70 -17.08 -6.43
CA ARG A 821 -19.85 -18.40 -7.05
C ARG A 821 -20.26 -18.29 -8.52
N SER A 822 -21.30 -17.52 -8.83
CA SER A 822 -21.81 -17.37 -10.20
C SER A 822 -20.75 -16.77 -11.10
N TRP A 823 -20.10 -15.68 -10.66
CA TRP A 823 -19.05 -15.02 -11.42
C TRP A 823 -17.89 -15.96 -11.76
N LEU A 824 -17.43 -16.76 -10.80
CA LEU A 824 -16.35 -17.73 -11.01
C LEU A 824 -16.69 -18.77 -12.08
N LEU A 825 -17.92 -19.29 -12.05
CA LEU A 825 -18.37 -20.30 -13.02
C LEU A 825 -18.56 -19.69 -14.41
N ASP A 826 -19.11 -18.48 -14.49
CA ASP A 826 -19.25 -17.76 -15.76
C ASP A 826 -17.88 -17.41 -16.36
N ARG A 827 -16.91 -17.02 -15.52
CA ARG A 827 -15.53 -16.78 -15.93
C ARG A 827 -14.86 -18.04 -16.46
N ALA A 828 -14.99 -19.16 -15.73
CA ALA A 828 -14.43 -20.44 -16.18
C ALA A 828 -15.03 -20.87 -17.52
N LYS A 829 -16.35 -20.72 -17.71
CA LYS A 829 -17.03 -20.99 -18.98
C LYS A 829 -16.51 -20.11 -20.11
N TRP A 830 -16.28 -18.82 -19.85
CA TRP A 830 -15.68 -17.93 -20.84
C TRP A 830 -14.26 -18.38 -21.22
N MET A 831 -13.43 -18.72 -20.23
CA MET A 831 -12.06 -19.20 -20.47
C MET A 831 -12.04 -20.54 -21.23
N ASP A 832 -12.97 -21.45 -20.97
CA ASP A 832 -13.15 -22.69 -21.73
C ASP A 832 -13.30 -22.38 -23.23
N ALA A 833 -14.16 -21.42 -23.59
CA ALA A 833 -14.35 -21.00 -24.97
C ALA A 833 -13.14 -20.25 -25.54
N ALA A 834 -12.51 -19.37 -24.75
CA ALA A 834 -11.41 -18.53 -25.21
C ALA A 834 -10.11 -19.33 -25.49
N LEU A 835 -9.90 -20.45 -24.77
CA LEU A 835 -8.70 -21.26 -24.82
C LEU A 835 -8.83 -22.54 -25.65
N ASP A 836 -10.02 -22.92 -26.12
CA ASP A 836 -10.24 -24.14 -26.90
C ASP A 836 -9.43 -24.14 -28.21
N ASP A 837 -9.46 -23.03 -28.96
CA ASP A 837 -8.68 -22.86 -30.17
C ASP A 837 -7.17 -22.78 -29.89
N ALA A 838 -6.79 -22.06 -28.81
CA ALA A 838 -5.39 -21.96 -28.40
C ALA A 838 -4.78 -23.34 -28.12
N ALA A 839 -5.51 -24.24 -27.44
CA ALA A 839 -5.07 -25.61 -27.16
C ALA A 839 -4.77 -26.44 -28.42
N LYS A 840 -5.36 -26.06 -29.56
CA LYS A 840 -5.21 -26.70 -30.88
C LYS A 840 -4.15 -26.01 -31.76
N GLY A 841 -3.41 -25.05 -31.21
CA GLY A 841 -2.39 -24.27 -31.92
C GLY A 841 -2.91 -23.01 -32.63
N GLY A 842 -4.19 -22.69 -32.45
CA GLY A 842 -4.79 -21.48 -32.99
C GLY A 842 -4.39 -20.20 -32.21
N PRO A 843 -4.79 -19.02 -32.69
CA PRO A 843 -4.51 -17.76 -32.01
C PRO A 843 -5.14 -17.66 -30.61
N GLY A 844 -6.15 -18.46 -30.29
CA GLY A 844 -7.05 -18.22 -29.16
C GLY A 844 -7.92 -16.98 -29.42
N GLN A 845 -9.04 -16.85 -28.72
CA GLN A 845 -9.82 -15.61 -28.85
C GLN A 845 -9.06 -14.46 -28.20
N VAL A 846 -8.41 -13.63 -29.01
CA VAL A 846 -7.84 -12.36 -28.55
C VAL A 846 -8.70 -11.25 -29.13
N GLY A 847 -9.57 -10.67 -28.31
CA GLY A 847 -10.23 -9.42 -28.68
C GLY A 847 -9.15 -8.39 -29.04
N GLY A 848 -9.14 -7.92 -30.30
CA GLY A 848 -8.35 -6.76 -30.72
C GLY A 848 -7.10 -7.00 -31.56
N TRP A 849 -6.54 -8.21 -31.67
CA TRP A 849 -5.38 -8.41 -32.56
C TRP A 849 -5.88 -8.61 -33.98
N ARG A 850 -5.95 -7.52 -34.76
CA ARG A 850 -5.89 -7.68 -36.21
C ARG A 850 -4.63 -8.51 -36.51
N SER A 851 -4.83 -9.67 -37.11
CA SER A 851 -3.75 -10.43 -37.73
C SER A 851 -2.88 -9.44 -38.49
N SER A 852 -1.65 -9.23 -38.03
CA SER A 852 -0.67 -8.45 -38.79
C SER A 852 -0.59 -9.10 -40.16
N ALA A 853 -0.93 -8.33 -41.19
CA ALA A 853 -1.00 -8.71 -42.58
C ALA A 853 0.41 -9.04 -43.13
N ALA A 854 1.00 -10.12 -42.62
CA ALA A 854 2.28 -10.65 -43.08
C ALA A 854 2.24 -12.17 -43.33
N ASN A 855 1.06 -12.81 -43.27
CA ASN A 855 0.95 -14.24 -43.58
C ASN A 855 -0.36 -14.62 -44.31
N SER A 856 -0.75 -13.80 -45.29
CA SER A 856 -1.77 -14.18 -46.27
C SER A 856 -1.29 -13.79 -47.67
N ALA A 857 -0.33 -14.56 -48.16
CA ALA A 857 -0.20 -14.75 -49.60
C ALA A 857 -1.39 -15.60 -50.07
N ALA A 858 -2.00 -15.16 -51.17
CA ALA A 858 -3.00 -15.82 -52.00
C ALA A 858 -4.47 -15.89 -51.50
N GLY A 859 -5.38 -15.27 -52.26
CA GLY A 859 -6.80 -15.63 -52.32
C GLY A 859 -7.75 -14.44 -52.30
N GLY A 860 -8.39 -14.12 -53.44
CA GLY A 860 -9.16 -12.88 -53.64
C GLY A 860 -10.61 -12.86 -53.11
N GLY A 861 -11.16 -11.65 -53.04
CA GLY A 861 -12.47 -11.32 -53.64
C GLY A 861 -13.68 -11.04 -52.74
N GLY A 862 -14.16 -9.78 -52.76
CA GLY A 862 -15.59 -9.47 -52.97
C GLY A 862 -16.46 -8.90 -51.82
N GLY A 863 -16.87 -7.61 -51.96
CA GLY A 863 -18.18 -6.96 -51.62
C GLY A 863 -18.74 -7.03 -50.18
N GLY A 864 -19.47 -6.07 -49.60
CA GLY A 864 -20.08 -4.80 -50.01
C GLY A 864 -21.20 -4.42 -49.01
N GLY A 865 -21.37 -3.10 -48.70
CA GLY A 865 -22.57 -2.43 -48.13
C GLY A 865 -23.09 -2.83 -46.73
N ALA A 866 -23.97 -2.12 -46.02
CA ALA A 866 -24.37 -0.71 -45.85
C ALA A 866 -25.60 -0.71 -44.89
N GLY A 867 -25.74 0.33 -44.03
CA GLY A 867 -26.99 0.72 -43.32
C GLY A 867 -27.29 -0.02 -42.00
N GLY A 868 -27.79 0.58 -40.91
CA GLY A 868 -28.40 1.89 -40.69
C GLY A 868 -29.76 1.73 -40.00
N GLY A 869 -29.92 2.28 -38.79
CA GLY A 869 -31.18 2.38 -38.01
C GLY A 869 -30.98 1.90 -36.57
N GLY A 870 -31.36 2.59 -35.49
CA GLY A 870 -32.25 3.73 -35.27
C GLY A 870 -33.01 3.44 -33.97
N GLY A 871 -32.96 4.32 -32.97
CA GLY A 871 -33.74 4.14 -31.73
C GLY A 871 -33.36 5.11 -30.60
N GLN A 872 -34.16 6.17 -30.43
CA GLN A 872 -34.08 7.13 -29.33
C GLN A 872 -34.92 6.72 -28.11
N ARG A 873 -34.50 7.26 -26.95
CA ARG A 873 -35.22 7.64 -25.70
C ARG A 873 -35.02 6.72 -24.48
N PRO A 874 -35.18 7.22 -23.23
CA PRO A 874 -35.23 8.62 -22.75
C PRO A 874 -34.25 8.94 -21.60
N SER A 875 -34.08 10.24 -21.39
CA SER A 875 -33.44 10.91 -20.26
C SER A 875 -34.13 10.63 -18.91
N GLY A 876 -33.36 10.26 -17.90
CA GLY A 876 -33.76 10.24 -16.48
C GLY A 876 -32.56 10.52 -15.59
N GLN A 877 -32.60 11.66 -14.89
CA GLN A 877 -31.61 12.10 -13.91
C GLN A 877 -31.60 11.16 -12.69
N SER A 878 -30.42 10.73 -12.27
CA SER A 878 -30.18 10.35 -10.86
C SER A 878 -28.75 10.76 -10.50
N GLY A 879 -28.64 11.53 -9.41
CA GLY A 879 -27.37 12.00 -8.88
C GLY A 879 -26.60 10.85 -8.25
N ASP A 880 -25.30 10.80 -8.53
CA ASP A 880 -24.39 9.81 -7.98
C ASP A 880 -23.18 10.54 -7.37
N GLN A 881 -23.04 10.41 -6.06
CA GLN A 881 -21.88 10.82 -5.29
C GLN A 881 -21.16 9.52 -4.87
N SER A 882 -20.04 9.19 -5.53
CA SER A 882 -19.11 8.17 -5.05
C SER A 882 -17.67 8.71 -5.04
N MET A 883 -17.01 8.55 -3.89
CA MET A 883 -15.70 9.08 -3.55
C MET A 883 -14.57 8.21 -4.13
N GLY A 884 -13.58 8.83 -4.78
CA GLY A 884 -12.36 8.21 -5.28
C GLY A 884 -11.08 8.71 -4.60
N SER A 885 -10.05 7.88 -4.60
CA SER A 885 -8.67 8.11 -4.12
C SER A 885 -8.07 9.43 -4.65
N ARG A 886 -7.43 10.21 -3.75
CA ARG A 886 -7.06 11.61 -3.97
C ARG A 886 -5.75 11.78 -4.77
N PHE A 887 -5.90 12.08 -6.04
CA PHE A 887 -4.94 12.68 -6.97
C PHE A 887 -4.85 14.20 -6.69
N MET A 888 -4.02 14.67 -5.76
CA MET A 888 -3.99 16.10 -5.38
C MET A 888 -3.16 16.93 -6.36
N SER A 889 -3.81 17.70 -7.22
CA SER A 889 -3.17 18.51 -8.25
C SER A 889 -3.52 19.99 -8.14
N LEU A 890 -2.53 20.85 -8.40
CA LEU A 890 -2.69 22.30 -8.53
C LEU A 890 -2.67 22.68 -10.01
N LEU A 891 -3.79 23.17 -10.54
CA LEU A 891 -3.91 23.67 -11.91
C LEU A 891 -3.82 25.19 -11.93
N PHE A 892 -2.84 25.72 -12.67
CA PHE A 892 -2.60 27.15 -12.83
C PHE A 892 -3.02 27.65 -14.20
N GLY A 893 -3.33 28.94 -14.28
CA GLY A 893 -3.53 29.67 -15.53
C GLY A 893 -3.34 31.17 -15.37
N SER A 894 -3.03 31.85 -16.48
CA SER A 894 -2.92 33.32 -16.57
C SER A 894 -4.14 33.91 -17.26
N SER A 895 -4.71 35.01 -16.74
CA SER A 895 -5.71 35.75 -17.49
C SER A 895 -5.07 36.44 -18.71
N ASN A 896 -5.76 36.43 -19.85
CA ASN A 896 -5.21 36.95 -21.11
C ASN A 896 -4.99 38.48 -21.05
N PRO A 897 -3.79 38.99 -21.41
CA PRO A 897 -3.49 40.42 -21.42
C PRO A 897 -4.33 41.25 -22.42
N ASN A 898 -4.95 40.61 -23.42
CA ASN A 898 -5.70 41.28 -24.49
C ASN A 898 -7.23 41.25 -24.29
N ARG A 899 -7.74 40.81 -23.13
CA ARG A 899 -9.16 40.98 -22.80
C ARG A 899 -9.43 42.46 -22.48
N LYS A 900 -10.17 43.13 -23.37
CA LYS A 900 -10.79 44.44 -23.10
C LYS A 900 -11.94 44.29 -22.13
#